data_AF-W7N2R9-F1
#
_entry.id   AF-W7N2R9-F1
#
_cell.length_a   1.000
_cell.length_b   1.000
_cell.length_c   1.000
_cell.angle_alpha   90.00
_cell.angle_beta   90.00
_cell.angle_gamma   90.00
#
_symmetry.space_group_name_H-M   'P 1'
#
loop_
_entity.id
_entity.type
_entity.pdbx_description
1 polymer ?
#
loop_
_entity_poly.entity_id
_entity_poly.type
_entity_poly.pdbx_seq_one_letter_code
_entity_poly.pdbx_strand_id
1 'polypeptide(L)'
;MFIYQGKFNWGKWAQDETAVIILPSGPIRVGDIVWFLSQWTNGYPESKVDKLNLALRIPIHQAPITKKGDDTFTPNPVYFNWEITSSDGYEKLHVVISRDEDKSEMEFNRIWMPEGEWIRECGRLWLGKINWATLATNEFCLFVVPEGFGEGRPVHAMWQWTKDSEGKGKMPSFHSAQQKIASLDDKGAWFSFDAGYEVTCNWTKATDILTVHMKGQEADADLGEYKLLAVTNPHTHEWDAPLPPRQNAELQVRLPQPEPSLPRVLDPLPFPIGIIENLRHAVAYADQAGYLVNYAHERFNQLDTNFHLRGEVIEERNAAIAEFRIEVKKLEDNLTVEKAKVTDLTKRLGEARATYEAKLKEKDEEIKKDEDQIKKDRGHDIDDHKTIDRLAAQLEYERASKAEVQKNLDQTKTALAAAEASLATASATIANLTTRVASLEAELEVEKKDIDRLQKETKEMTGRISQLERNNADLQSKLNGALQDVKNKQDQINAKDSTIRDQSYRIDNLVKESNAKSITISNLQSQINNLQQQIRNLQSTPVFKFRCNIKCQQPSHREIAVDLTNGGGASTPVQCYSLVNNYNQTWDIYSIGGRNNVVVIKNTRNNYVLWSAGRNQKARCDPGRDTSDQAAQWELEGTTLDSINNNTVFKIRNVKYGMYLDLQQGDTSNYTPFLTWDGNNGLNQKFKISKH
;
A
#
# COMPACT_ATOMS: atom_id res chain seq x y z
N MET A 1 79.16 -6.50 -2.93
CA MET A 1 79.32 -6.13 -1.50
C MET A 1 78.79 -7.26 -0.62
N PHE A 2 79.36 -7.50 0.55
CA PHE A 2 78.78 -8.37 1.58
C PHE A 2 78.05 -7.51 2.63
N ILE A 3 76.89 -7.97 3.11
CA ILE A 3 76.12 -7.30 4.16
C ILE A 3 76.07 -8.22 5.39
N TYR A 4 76.39 -7.66 6.55
CA TYR A 4 76.39 -8.35 7.83
C TYR A 4 75.46 -7.65 8.82
N GLN A 5 74.78 -8.43 9.67
CA GLN A 5 73.92 -7.94 10.73
C GLN A 5 74.44 -8.40 12.10
N GLY A 6 74.43 -7.49 13.07
CA GLY A 6 74.81 -7.75 14.45
C GLY A 6 74.18 -6.76 15.41
N LYS A 7 74.71 -6.71 16.63
CA LYS A 7 74.22 -5.85 17.72
C LYS A 7 75.31 -4.91 18.20
N PHE A 8 75.03 -3.60 18.15
CA PHE A 8 75.90 -2.55 18.65
C PHE A 8 75.63 -2.26 20.12
N ASN A 9 76.69 -2.43 20.90
CA ASN A 9 76.73 -2.16 22.33
C ASN A 9 77.90 -1.22 22.60
N TRP A 10 77.63 -0.07 23.24
CA TRP A 10 78.66 0.87 23.66
C TRP A 10 78.27 1.56 24.96
N GLY A 11 78.64 0.93 26.08
CA GLY A 11 78.36 1.38 27.44
C GLY A 11 76.87 1.68 27.66
N LYS A 12 76.59 2.90 28.13
CA LYS A 12 75.21 3.42 28.28
C LYS A 12 74.68 4.14 27.05
N TRP A 13 75.49 4.34 26.02
CA TRP A 13 75.16 5.21 24.88
C TRP A 13 74.45 4.46 23.77
N ALA A 14 74.87 3.21 23.49
CA ALA A 14 74.15 2.26 22.65
C ALA A 14 74.00 0.93 23.39
N GLN A 15 72.79 0.37 23.39
CA GLN A 15 72.44 -0.84 24.13
C GLN A 15 71.56 -1.71 23.25
N ASP A 16 72.09 -2.85 22.80
CA ASP A 16 71.40 -3.81 21.92
C ASP A 16 70.76 -3.16 20.66
N GLU A 17 71.40 -2.16 20.08
CA GLU A 17 70.90 -1.52 18.86
C GLU A 17 71.31 -2.34 17.63
N THR A 18 70.41 -2.54 16.68
CA THR A 18 70.71 -3.21 15.41
C THR A 18 71.83 -2.47 14.68
N ALA A 19 72.80 -3.22 14.19
CA ALA A 19 73.92 -2.69 13.44
C ALA A 19 74.18 -3.51 12.19
N VAL A 20 74.63 -2.80 11.16
CA VAL A 20 74.89 -3.33 9.83
C VAL A 20 76.31 -2.97 9.43
N ILE A 21 77.07 -3.98 8.99
CA ILE A 21 78.37 -3.78 8.37
C ILE A 21 78.25 -4.10 6.89
N ILE A 22 78.67 -3.18 6.02
CA ILE A 22 78.77 -3.42 4.57
C ILE A 22 80.24 -3.38 4.19
N LEU A 23 80.71 -4.50 3.63
CA LEU A 23 82.06 -4.67 3.07
C LEU A 23 81.96 -4.82 1.55
N PRO A 24 83.05 -4.56 0.81
CA PRO A 24 83.20 -5.09 -0.54
C PRO A 24 83.05 -6.62 -0.59
N SER A 25 82.77 -7.18 -1.77
CA SER A 25 82.66 -8.63 -1.95
C SER A 25 83.98 -9.23 -2.42
N GLY A 26 84.67 -9.93 -1.53
CA GLY A 26 85.95 -10.56 -1.77
C GLY A 26 86.90 -10.43 -0.57
N PRO A 27 88.15 -10.90 -0.68
CA PRO A 27 89.18 -10.70 0.34
C PRO A 27 89.52 -9.21 0.48
N ILE A 28 89.51 -8.75 1.73
CA ILE A 28 89.72 -7.35 2.11
C ILE A 28 91.15 -6.86 1.82
N ARG A 29 91.28 -5.60 1.39
CA ARG A 29 92.54 -4.92 1.10
C ARG A 29 92.66 -3.60 1.85
N VAL A 30 93.90 -3.13 2.00
CA VAL A 30 94.18 -1.76 2.47
C VAL A 30 93.57 -0.76 1.50
N GLY A 31 92.82 0.23 2.02
CA GLY A 31 92.10 1.23 1.25
C GLY A 31 90.62 0.92 0.97
N ASP A 32 90.17 -0.33 1.13
CA ASP A 32 88.75 -0.68 1.03
C ASP A 32 87.90 0.02 2.10
N ILE A 33 86.63 0.26 1.82
CA ILE A 33 85.72 0.98 2.71
C ILE A 33 84.85 0.01 3.52
N VAL A 34 84.96 0.08 4.85
CA VAL A 34 83.96 -0.46 5.78
C VAL A 34 82.89 0.59 6.01
N TRP A 35 81.63 0.20 5.80
CA TRP A 35 80.49 0.95 6.32
C TRP A 35 80.02 0.31 7.62
N PHE A 36 79.95 1.09 8.71
CA PHE A 36 79.30 0.68 9.95
C PHE A 36 78.09 1.59 10.19
N LEU A 37 76.90 0.99 10.19
CA LEU A 37 75.61 1.68 10.22
C LEU A 37 74.79 1.18 11.41
N SER A 38 74.37 2.07 12.30
CA SER A 38 73.53 1.75 13.47
C SER A 38 72.85 3.02 14.00
N GLN A 39 72.45 3.04 15.27
CA GLN A 39 71.98 4.21 15.98
C GLN A 39 72.47 4.19 17.43
N TRP A 40 72.47 5.35 18.08
CA TRP A 40 72.62 5.46 19.53
C TRP A 40 71.31 5.11 20.23
N THR A 41 71.35 4.70 21.49
CA THR A 41 70.16 4.61 22.36
C THR A 41 69.92 5.98 23.01
N ASN A 42 70.84 6.40 23.88
CA ASN A 42 70.74 7.62 24.71
C ASN A 42 71.57 8.79 24.12
N GLY A 43 71.64 8.81 22.79
CA GLY A 43 72.41 9.77 21.99
C GLY A 43 73.93 9.59 21.99
N TYR A 44 74.59 10.34 21.10
CA TYR A 44 76.04 10.48 21.08
C TYR A 44 76.50 11.28 22.33
N PRO A 45 77.66 10.95 22.95
CA PRO A 45 78.08 11.54 24.24
C PRO A 45 78.06 13.07 24.33
N GLU A 46 78.25 13.78 23.21
CA GLU A 46 78.25 15.25 23.15
C GLU A 46 76.90 15.85 22.68
N SER A 47 76.04 15.04 22.03
CA SER A 47 74.83 15.53 21.36
C SER A 47 73.56 15.40 22.21
N LYS A 48 73.45 14.36 23.05
CA LYS A 48 72.25 14.03 23.87
C LYS A 48 70.93 13.89 23.07
N VAL A 49 70.99 13.73 21.75
CA VAL A 49 69.81 13.40 20.93
C VAL A 49 69.62 11.90 20.91
N ASP A 50 68.61 11.42 21.64
CA ASP A 50 68.24 10.00 21.68
C ASP A 50 67.96 9.45 20.28
N LYS A 51 68.26 8.17 20.06
CA LYS A 51 68.10 7.50 18.77
C LYS A 51 68.80 8.19 17.59
N LEU A 52 69.85 9.00 17.78
CA LEU A 52 70.60 9.56 16.64
C LEU A 52 71.24 8.46 15.78
N ASN A 53 71.11 8.54 14.44
CA ASN A 53 71.75 7.60 13.52
C ASN A 53 73.28 7.69 13.58
N LEU A 54 73.95 6.54 13.53
CA LEU A 54 75.40 6.40 13.45
C LEU A 54 75.77 5.82 12.09
N ALA A 55 76.49 6.59 11.28
CA ALA A 55 76.99 6.14 9.98
C ALA A 55 78.49 6.46 9.88
N LEU A 56 79.31 5.43 9.79
CA LEU A 56 80.76 5.55 9.69
C LEU A 56 81.24 4.95 8.36
N ARG A 57 82.04 5.73 7.63
CA ARG A 57 82.69 5.34 6.37
C ARG A 57 84.19 5.28 6.60
N ILE A 58 84.74 4.09 6.84
CA ILE A 58 86.10 3.94 7.36
C ILE A 58 86.96 3.16 6.35
N PRO A 59 88.04 3.75 5.81
CA PRO A 59 88.99 3.01 4.97
C PRO A 59 89.85 2.07 5.82
N ILE A 60 90.23 0.93 5.25
CA ILE A 60 91.02 -0.09 5.94
C ILE A 60 92.51 0.26 5.93
N HIS A 61 93.12 0.26 7.11
CA HIS A 61 94.51 0.64 7.36
C HIS A 61 95.47 -0.52 7.15
N GLN A 62 95.12 -1.70 7.68
CA GLN A 62 95.94 -2.91 7.70
C GLN A 62 95.08 -4.14 7.44
N ALA A 63 95.60 -5.09 6.66
CA ALA A 63 94.95 -6.35 6.33
C ALA A 63 96.00 -7.47 6.15
N PRO A 64 96.57 -8.03 7.25
CA PRO A 64 97.40 -9.24 7.20
C PRO A 64 96.59 -10.47 6.76
N ILE A 65 96.61 -10.75 5.45
CA ILE A 65 95.94 -11.90 4.83
C ILE A 65 96.47 -13.23 5.39
N THR A 66 95.57 -14.14 5.78
CA THR A 66 95.94 -15.52 6.14
C THR A 66 95.50 -16.52 5.08
N LYS A 67 96.21 -17.67 4.96
CA LYS A 67 95.95 -18.68 3.92
C LYS A 67 94.61 -19.46 4.10
N LYS A 68 93.73 -19.05 5.00
CA LYS A 68 92.49 -19.77 5.35
C LYS A 68 91.19 -18.94 5.35
N GLY A 69 91.26 -17.62 5.14
CA GLY A 69 90.06 -16.76 5.12
C GLY A 69 89.60 -16.25 6.49
N ASP A 70 90.40 -16.51 7.53
CA ASP A 70 90.33 -15.82 8.81
C ASP A 70 91.24 -14.58 8.71
N ASP A 71 90.75 -13.53 8.03
CA ASP A 71 91.48 -12.29 7.81
C ASP A 71 91.15 -11.32 8.94
N THR A 72 92.18 -10.88 9.66
CA THR A 72 92.07 -9.77 10.61
C THR A 72 92.44 -8.47 9.90
N PHE A 73 91.57 -7.47 9.98
CA PHE A 73 91.77 -6.16 9.37
C PHE A 73 91.38 -5.03 10.32
N THR A 74 92.09 -3.92 10.17
CA THR A 74 92.02 -2.76 11.07
C THR A 74 91.54 -1.55 10.25
N PRO A 75 90.27 -1.14 10.37
CA PRO A 75 89.80 0.16 9.90
C PRO A 75 90.61 1.32 10.51
N ASN A 76 90.80 2.41 9.76
CA ASN A 76 91.45 3.63 10.27
C ASN A 76 90.76 4.10 11.57
N PRO A 77 91.50 4.39 12.66
CA PRO A 77 90.92 4.92 13.87
C PRO A 77 90.43 6.36 13.64
N VAL A 78 89.12 6.58 13.82
CA VAL A 78 88.49 7.91 13.67
C VAL A 78 87.91 8.36 15.02
N TYR A 79 86.96 7.59 15.54
CA TYR A 79 86.35 7.80 16.86
C TYR A 79 86.57 6.59 17.78
N PHE A 80 86.43 5.39 17.22
CA PHE A 80 86.88 4.14 17.82
C PHE A 80 88.17 3.66 17.16
N ASN A 81 88.97 2.92 17.91
CA ASN A 81 89.89 1.91 17.38
C ASN A 81 89.10 0.66 17.03
N TRP A 82 89.47 -0.04 15.96
CA TRP A 82 88.74 -1.18 15.41
C TRP A 82 89.67 -2.36 15.18
N GLU A 83 89.22 -3.55 15.54
CA GLU A 83 89.81 -4.82 15.12
C GLU A 83 88.67 -5.71 14.64
N ILE A 84 88.69 -6.08 13.37
CA ILE A 84 87.67 -6.92 12.74
C ILE A 84 88.34 -8.19 12.23
N THR A 85 87.88 -9.34 12.70
CA THR A 85 88.38 -10.66 12.28
C THR A 85 87.26 -11.41 11.59
N SER A 86 87.44 -11.78 10.33
CA SER A 86 86.53 -12.73 9.67
C SER A 86 86.75 -14.14 10.21
N SER A 87 85.70 -14.96 10.18
CA SER A 87 85.80 -16.40 10.33
C SER A 87 84.88 -17.12 9.34
N ASP A 88 85.05 -18.44 9.23
CA ASP A 88 84.20 -19.32 8.42
C ASP A 88 84.08 -18.86 6.96
N GLY A 89 85.18 -18.39 6.35
CA GLY A 89 85.17 -17.88 4.97
C GLY A 89 84.31 -16.62 4.79
N TYR A 90 84.47 -15.65 5.69
CA TYR A 90 83.71 -14.41 5.75
C TYR A 90 82.20 -14.60 6.05
N GLU A 91 81.76 -15.75 6.59
CA GLU A 91 80.36 -15.89 7.05
C GLU A 91 80.08 -15.12 8.35
N LYS A 92 81.11 -14.91 9.17
CA LYS A 92 81.01 -14.12 10.41
C LYS A 92 82.13 -13.08 10.50
N LEU A 93 81.85 -12.00 11.21
CA LEU A 93 82.84 -11.02 11.66
C LEU A 93 82.77 -10.93 13.19
N HIS A 94 83.90 -11.14 13.84
CA HIS A 94 84.13 -10.73 15.22
C HIS A 94 84.66 -9.29 15.20
N VAL A 95 83.93 -8.37 15.82
CA VAL A 95 84.20 -6.92 15.78
C VAL A 95 84.49 -6.43 17.18
N VAL A 96 85.71 -5.96 17.38
CA VAL A 96 86.15 -5.29 18.59
C VAL A 96 86.25 -3.80 18.30
N ILE A 97 85.58 -3.00 19.14
CA ILE A 97 85.76 -1.55 19.19
C ILE A 97 86.31 -1.14 20.55
N SER A 98 87.20 -0.15 20.57
CA SER A 98 87.71 0.44 21.81
C SER A 98 87.95 1.94 21.67
N ARG A 99 87.90 2.63 22.81
CA ARG A 99 88.26 4.05 22.94
C ARG A 99 88.70 4.28 24.38
N ASP A 100 89.89 4.86 24.56
CA ASP A 100 90.52 5.03 25.87
C ASP A 100 90.60 3.68 26.63
N GLU A 101 89.94 3.53 27.78
CA GLU A 101 89.86 2.28 28.55
C GLU A 101 88.61 1.43 28.23
N ASP A 102 87.63 1.99 27.51
CA ASP A 102 86.39 1.28 27.15
C ASP A 102 86.62 0.34 25.96
N LYS A 103 86.03 -0.87 26.04
CA LYS A 103 86.04 -1.89 24.99
C LYS A 103 84.65 -2.50 24.82
N SER A 104 84.26 -2.84 23.60
CA SER A 104 83.12 -3.71 23.31
C SER A 104 83.48 -4.72 22.23
N GLU A 105 82.96 -5.94 22.40
CA GLU A 105 83.15 -7.08 21.51
C GLU A 105 81.76 -7.50 21.01
N MET A 106 81.64 -7.70 19.69
CA MET A 106 80.35 -7.89 19.01
C MET A 106 80.52 -8.89 17.88
N GLU A 107 79.50 -9.72 17.65
CA GLU A 107 79.45 -10.65 16.52
C GLU A 107 78.46 -10.16 15.46
N PHE A 108 78.84 -10.33 14.20
CA PHE A 108 78.05 -9.98 13.03
C PHE A 108 78.01 -11.16 12.06
N ASN A 109 76.82 -11.58 11.64
CA ASN A 109 76.62 -12.69 10.70
C ASN A 109 76.34 -12.14 9.30
N ARG A 110 76.91 -12.77 8.26
CA ARG A 110 76.66 -12.41 6.86
C ARG A 110 75.23 -12.80 6.49
N ILE A 111 74.39 -11.80 6.27
CA ILE A 111 72.98 -11.94 5.90
C ILE A 111 72.77 -11.87 4.38
N TRP A 112 73.73 -11.32 3.64
CA TRP A 112 73.68 -11.29 2.18
C TRP A 112 75.05 -11.24 1.51
N MET A 113 75.15 -11.87 0.35
CA MET A 113 76.27 -11.82 -0.59
C MET A 113 75.73 -11.80 -2.03
N PRO A 114 76.49 -11.26 -3.01
CA PRO A 114 76.03 -11.19 -4.39
C PRO A 114 76.29 -12.51 -5.11
N GLU A 115 75.29 -12.98 -5.85
CA GLU A 115 75.37 -14.20 -6.67
C GLU A 115 75.15 -13.87 -8.15
N GLY A 116 75.70 -14.71 -9.05
CA GLY A 116 75.50 -14.57 -10.50
C GLY A 116 76.02 -13.26 -11.10
N GLU A 117 75.21 -12.62 -11.92
CA GLU A 117 75.60 -11.41 -12.68
C GLU A 117 75.80 -10.16 -11.80
N TRP A 118 75.29 -10.19 -10.55
CA TRP A 118 75.22 -9.04 -9.65
C TRP A 118 76.50 -8.77 -8.85
N ILE A 119 77.56 -9.57 -9.05
CA ILE A 119 78.84 -9.51 -8.31
C ILE A 119 79.51 -8.12 -8.36
N ARG A 120 79.23 -7.31 -9.39
CA ARG A 120 79.86 -5.99 -9.62
C ARG A 120 78.94 -4.79 -9.36
N GLU A 121 77.73 -5.00 -8.84
CA GLU A 121 76.77 -3.90 -8.66
C GLU A 121 77.12 -3.00 -7.47
N CYS A 122 76.92 -1.69 -7.68
CA CYS A 122 77.03 -0.64 -6.68
C CYS A 122 75.70 -0.50 -5.93
N GLY A 123 75.75 -0.38 -4.59
CA GLY A 123 74.56 -0.23 -3.74
C GLY A 123 74.38 1.20 -3.26
N ARG A 124 73.24 1.82 -3.58
CA ARG A 124 72.77 3.07 -2.97
C ARG A 124 72.23 2.77 -1.58
N LEU A 125 72.69 3.55 -0.59
CA LEU A 125 72.39 3.38 0.83
C LEU A 125 71.52 4.54 1.30
N TRP A 126 70.30 4.27 1.78
CA TRP A 126 69.44 5.27 2.42
C TRP A 126 69.24 4.90 3.89
N LEU A 127 69.86 5.68 4.78
CA LEU A 127 69.77 5.49 6.23
C LEU A 127 68.83 6.54 6.81
N GLY A 128 67.78 6.09 7.51
CA GLY A 128 66.76 6.95 8.09
C GLY A 128 66.17 6.37 9.35
N LYS A 129 64.88 6.59 9.55
CA LYS A 129 64.11 6.16 10.73
C LYS A 129 62.81 5.54 10.32
N ILE A 130 62.35 4.56 11.10
CA ILE A 130 61.01 3.98 10.96
C ILE A 130 60.14 4.30 12.19
N ASN A 131 58.89 4.65 11.91
CA ASN A 131 57.79 4.65 12.87
C ASN A 131 56.70 3.77 12.26
N TRP A 132 56.24 2.74 12.96
CA TRP A 132 55.29 1.78 12.40
C TRP A 132 54.36 1.23 13.48
N ALA A 133 53.07 1.55 13.34
CA ALA A 133 52.01 1.18 14.26
C ALA A 133 52.43 1.35 15.74
N THR A 134 52.39 0.28 16.52
CA THR A 134 52.92 0.20 17.90
C THR A 134 54.23 -0.59 18.00
N LEU A 135 54.78 -1.05 16.86
CA LEU A 135 55.92 -1.98 16.79
C LEU A 135 57.27 -1.25 16.72
N ALA A 136 57.34 -0.10 16.04
CA ALA A 136 58.54 0.74 15.99
C ALA A 136 58.23 2.22 16.26
N THR A 137 59.07 2.84 17.10
CA THR A 137 59.05 4.27 17.39
C THR A 137 60.48 4.83 17.29
N ASN A 138 60.72 5.66 16.26
CA ASN A 138 62.00 6.30 15.95
C ASN A 138 63.19 5.32 15.87
N GLU A 139 62.98 4.17 15.23
CA GLU A 139 63.98 3.11 15.16
C GLU A 139 64.84 3.15 13.90
N PHE A 140 65.99 2.47 13.94
CA PHE A 140 66.92 2.34 12.81
C PHE A 140 66.21 1.75 11.59
N CYS A 141 66.44 2.33 10.41
CA CYS A 141 65.96 1.80 9.14
C CYS A 141 66.95 2.13 8.00
N LEU A 142 67.27 1.14 7.19
CA LEU A 142 68.23 1.18 6.10
C LEU A 142 67.65 0.49 4.87
N PHE A 143 67.72 1.16 3.72
CA PHE A 143 67.49 0.55 2.41
C PHE A 143 68.79 0.50 1.62
N VAL A 144 69.06 -0.65 1.01
CA VAL A 144 70.19 -0.90 0.11
C VAL A 144 69.61 -1.34 -1.24
N VAL A 145 69.72 -0.49 -2.25
CA VAL A 145 69.16 -0.72 -3.60
C VAL A 145 70.30 -0.60 -4.61
N PRO A 146 70.44 -1.49 -5.60
CA PRO A 146 71.45 -1.37 -6.64
C PRO A 146 71.25 -0.09 -7.45
N GLU A 147 72.37 0.52 -7.85
CA GLU A 147 72.39 1.79 -8.55
C GLU A 147 71.63 1.78 -9.88
N GLY A 148 71.65 0.67 -10.60
CA GLY A 148 70.99 0.50 -11.89
C GLY A 148 69.55 -0.01 -11.79
N PHE A 149 68.70 0.54 -10.90
CA PHE A 149 67.27 0.19 -10.70
C PHE A 149 66.58 -0.52 -11.89
N GLY A 150 65.86 -1.61 -11.62
CA GLY A 150 65.28 -2.42 -12.70
C GLY A 150 64.56 -3.68 -12.22
N GLU A 151 63.71 -4.25 -13.08
CA GLU A 151 62.89 -5.43 -12.76
C GLU A 151 63.76 -6.62 -12.32
N GLY A 152 63.32 -7.32 -11.27
CA GLY A 152 64.03 -8.51 -10.74
C GLY A 152 65.31 -8.20 -9.96
N ARG A 153 65.78 -6.94 -9.92
CA ARG A 153 67.01 -6.58 -9.20
C ARG A 153 66.83 -6.65 -7.69
N PRO A 154 67.86 -7.06 -6.92
CA PRO A 154 67.73 -7.20 -5.48
C PRO A 154 67.44 -5.85 -4.80
N VAL A 155 66.72 -5.87 -3.68
CA VAL A 155 66.62 -4.80 -2.68
C VAL A 155 66.81 -5.46 -1.31
N HIS A 156 67.60 -4.81 -0.47
CA HIS A 156 67.72 -5.20 0.94
C HIS A 156 67.17 -4.10 1.83
N ALA A 157 66.16 -4.43 2.60
CA ALA A 157 65.57 -3.53 3.58
C ALA A 157 65.83 -4.06 4.99
N MET A 158 66.25 -3.16 5.87
CA MET A 158 66.61 -3.51 7.24
C MET A 158 66.01 -2.50 8.20
N TRP A 159 65.44 -2.96 9.31
CA TRP A 159 65.02 -2.06 10.37
C TRP A 159 65.02 -2.75 11.74
N GLN A 160 64.79 -1.97 12.80
CA GLN A 160 64.62 -2.48 14.15
C GLN A 160 63.18 -2.26 14.64
N TRP A 161 62.60 -3.27 15.28
CA TRP A 161 61.36 -3.12 16.04
C TRP A 161 61.67 -2.61 17.45
N THR A 162 60.95 -1.61 17.95
CA THR A 162 61.00 -1.24 19.37
C THR A 162 60.50 -2.40 20.22
N LYS A 163 59.41 -3.06 19.78
CA LYS A 163 58.97 -4.39 20.20
C LYS A 163 58.39 -5.12 18.99
N ASP A 164 58.80 -6.38 18.79
CA ASP A 164 58.19 -7.23 17.77
C ASP A 164 56.78 -7.71 18.18
N SER A 165 56.14 -8.50 17.31
CA SER A 165 54.82 -9.10 17.55
C SER A 165 54.79 -10.13 18.68
N GLU A 166 55.96 -10.64 19.11
CA GLU A 166 56.12 -11.49 20.29
C GLU A 166 56.41 -10.68 21.58
N GLY A 167 56.54 -9.36 21.47
CA GLY A 167 56.83 -8.44 22.57
C GLY A 167 58.32 -8.31 22.92
N LYS A 168 59.23 -8.93 22.17
CA LYS A 168 60.69 -8.83 22.35
C LYS A 168 61.19 -7.48 21.86
N GLY A 169 61.96 -6.79 22.69
CA GLY A 169 62.48 -5.47 22.38
C GLY A 169 63.64 -5.50 21.38
N LYS A 170 63.78 -4.43 20.59
CA LYS A 170 64.93 -4.17 19.69
C LYS A 170 65.25 -5.28 18.67
N MET A 171 64.28 -6.08 18.24
CA MET A 171 64.56 -7.16 17.29
C MET A 171 64.84 -6.60 15.88
N PRO A 172 65.92 -7.07 15.19
CA PRO A 172 66.18 -6.71 13.80
C PRO A 172 65.20 -7.42 12.86
N SER A 173 64.82 -6.73 11.78
CA SER A 173 64.09 -7.29 10.65
C SER A 173 64.94 -7.09 9.40
N PHE A 174 65.24 -8.17 8.68
CA PHE A 174 66.00 -8.17 7.43
C PHE A 174 65.16 -8.79 6.32
N HIS A 175 65.05 -8.09 5.20
CA HIS A 175 64.31 -8.54 4.03
C HIS A 175 65.17 -8.36 2.79
N SER A 176 65.28 -9.43 2.00
CA SER A 176 65.96 -9.44 0.71
C SER A 176 64.97 -9.89 -0.36
N ALA A 177 64.61 -8.97 -1.25
CA ALA A 177 63.53 -9.15 -2.21
C ALA A 177 63.95 -8.65 -3.60
N GLN A 178 63.08 -8.81 -4.59
CA GLN A 178 63.28 -8.31 -5.95
C GLN A 178 62.42 -7.08 -6.21
N GLN A 179 62.97 -6.13 -6.98
CA GLN A 179 62.26 -4.94 -7.46
C GLN A 179 61.21 -5.32 -8.49
N LYS A 180 59.99 -4.84 -8.25
CA LYS A 180 58.93 -4.70 -9.24
C LYS A 180 58.83 -3.23 -9.64
N ILE A 181 59.18 -2.90 -10.88
CA ILE A 181 59.24 -1.52 -11.36
C ILE A 181 57.85 -1.06 -11.82
N ALA A 182 57.38 0.04 -11.25
CA ALA A 182 56.20 0.76 -11.71
C ALA A 182 56.58 1.85 -12.73
N SER A 183 57.74 2.50 -12.56
CA SER A 183 58.30 3.48 -13.49
C SER A 183 59.81 3.64 -13.30
N LEU A 184 60.53 3.87 -14.39
CA LEU A 184 61.95 4.22 -14.39
C LEU A 184 62.20 5.22 -15.53
N ASP A 185 62.61 6.44 -15.20
CA ASP A 185 62.87 7.50 -16.18
C ASP A 185 64.03 8.41 -15.75
N ASP A 186 64.28 9.48 -16.52
CA ASP A 186 65.35 10.44 -16.23
C ASP A 186 65.14 11.26 -14.94
N LYS A 187 63.96 11.20 -14.31
CA LYS A 187 63.63 11.91 -13.07
C LYS A 187 63.76 11.02 -11.83
N GLY A 188 63.64 9.70 -11.98
CA GLY A 188 63.66 8.80 -10.83
C GLY A 188 63.26 7.36 -11.12
N ALA A 189 63.03 6.60 -10.04
CA ALA A 189 62.58 5.23 -10.07
C ALA A 189 61.45 5.02 -9.06
N TRP A 190 60.32 4.48 -9.52
CA TRP A 190 59.23 4.00 -8.69
C TRP A 190 59.21 2.48 -8.77
N PHE A 191 59.45 1.83 -7.64
CA PHE A 191 59.49 0.38 -7.51
C PHE A 191 58.79 -0.08 -6.23
N SER A 192 58.36 -1.33 -6.18
CA SER A 192 57.93 -2.00 -4.95
C SER A 192 58.64 -3.32 -4.76
N PHE A 193 58.59 -3.85 -3.54
CA PHE A 193 59.11 -5.17 -3.18
C PHE A 193 58.35 -5.73 -1.97
N ASP A 194 58.34 -7.05 -1.82
CA ASP A 194 57.74 -7.73 -0.67
C ASP A 194 58.78 -7.92 0.45
N ALA A 195 58.46 -7.41 1.64
CA ALA A 195 59.26 -7.54 2.85
C ALA A 195 58.46 -8.20 3.99
N GLY A 196 57.50 -9.08 3.67
CA GLY A 196 56.38 -9.43 4.55
C GLY A 196 55.37 -8.27 4.72
N TYR A 197 55.65 -7.16 4.03
CA TYR A 197 54.90 -5.93 3.91
C TYR A 197 54.99 -5.49 2.45
N GLU A 198 53.92 -4.88 1.92
CA GLU A 198 53.96 -4.25 0.61
C GLU A 198 54.71 -2.92 0.75
N VAL A 199 56.00 -2.90 0.40
CA VAL A 199 56.85 -1.69 0.47
C VAL A 199 56.91 -1.06 -0.91
N THR A 200 56.51 0.21 -0.99
CA THR A 200 56.54 1.01 -2.21
C THR A 200 57.50 2.17 -2.05
N CYS A 201 58.41 2.33 -3.02
CA CYS A 201 59.50 3.27 -3.00
C CYS A 201 59.47 4.19 -4.22
N ASN A 202 59.66 5.48 -4.00
CA ASN A 202 59.84 6.48 -5.05
C ASN A 202 61.14 7.24 -4.82
N TRP A 203 62.16 6.97 -5.63
CA TRP A 203 63.44 7.68 -5.62
C TRP A 203 63.41 8.84 -6.63
N THR A 204 63.72 10.05 -6.18
CA THR A 204 63.86 11.24 -7.02
C THR A 204 65.33 11.55 -7.29
N LYS A 205 65.77 11.39 -8.54
CA LYS A 205 67.17 11.57 -8.98
C LYS A 205 67.72 12.97 -8.76
N ALA A 206 66.87 13.99 -8.80
CA ALA A 206 67.27 15.39 -8.61
C ALA A 206 67.61 15.76 -7.16
N THR A 207 67.10 15.00 -6.18
CA THR A 207 67.30 15.25 -4.74
C THR A 207 67.99 14.10 -4.01
N ASP A 208 68.13 12.95 -4.67
CA ASP A 208 68.58 11.67 -4.12
C ASP A 208 67.77 11.20 -2.88
N ILE A 209 66.53 11.68 -2.77
CA ILE A 209 65.57 11.28 -1.73
C ILE A 209 64.81 10.03 -2.19
N LEU A 210 64.70 9.07 -1.29
CA LEU A 210 63.83 7.89 -1.39
C LEU A 210 62.63 8.11 -0.47
N THR A 211 61.44 8.34 -1.03
CA THR A 211 60.19 8.33 -0.27
C THR A 211 59.71 6.88 -0.17
N VAL A 212 59.39 6.43 1.05
CA VAL A 212 58.97 5.05 1.31
C VAL A 212 57.58 5.02 1.94
N HIS A 213 56.71 4.24 1.34
CA HIS A 213 55.38 3.89 1.83
C HIS A 213 55.36 2.40 2.15
N MET A 214 54.74 2.00 3.26
CA MET A 214 54.65 0.60 3.67
C MET A 214 53.23 0.26 4.07
N LYS A 215 52.84 -0.99 3.78
CA LYS A 215 51.50 -1.50 4.05
C LYS A 215 51.56 -2.93 4.58
N GLY A 216 50.84 -3.17 5.68
CA GLY A 216 50.75 -4.44 6.40
C GLY A 216 49.33 -4.71 6.89
N GLN A 217 49.20 -5.64 7.84
CA GLN A 217 47.90 -5.89 8.50
C GLN A 217 47.61 -4.86 9.59
N GLU A 218 48.66 -4.25 10.15
CA GLU A 218 48.62 -3.36 11.30
C GLU A 218 48.47 -1.89 10.93
N ALA A 219 48.96 -1.49 9.75
CA ALA A 219 48.93 -0.12 9.25
C ALA A 219 49.14 -0.07 7.72
N ASP A 220 48.79 1.09 7.14
CA ASP A 220 48.99 1.51 5.75
C ASP A 220 49.45 2.98 5.86
N ALA A 221 50.75 3.24 5.68
CA ALA A 221 51.35 4.52 6.07
C ALA A 221 52.68 4.84 5.37
N ASP A 222 52.93 6.14 5.18
CA ASP A 222 54.22 6.66 4.75
C ASP A 222 55.26 6.57 5.88
N LEU A 223 56.40 5.91 5.61
CA LEU A 223 57.53 5.86 6.53
C LEU A 223 58.36 7.15 6.48
N GLY A 224 58.27 7.89 5.37
CA GLY A 224 58.83 9.23 5.19
C GLY A 224 59.89 9.32 4.09
N GLU A 225 60.65 10.42 4.13
CA GLU A 225 61.74 10.72 3.20
C GLU A 225 63.10 10.29 3.77
N TYR A 226 63.81 9.44 3.03
CA TYR A 226 65.15 8.99 3.37
C TYR A 226 66.15 9.67 2.42
N LYS A 227 67.19 10.29 2.96
CA LYS A 227 68.26 10.92 2.15
C LYS A 227 69.35 9.89 1.84
N LEU A 228 69.88 9.92 0.62
CA LEU A 228 71.01 9.09 0.23
C LEU A 228 72.21 9.37 1.16
N LEU A 229 72.69 8.32 1.83
CA LEU A 229 73.91 8.35 2.63
C LEU A 229 75.14 8.23 1.73
N ALA A 230 75.12 7.27 0.80
CA ALA A 230 76.21 7.01 -0.14
C ALA A 230 75.80 6.03 -1.25
N VAL A 231 76.67 5.92 -2.27
CA VAL A 231 76.74 4.78 -3.18
C VAL A 231 78.00 3.97 -2.82
N THR A 232 77.89 2.64 -2.74
CA THR A 232 79.05 1.76 -2.54
C THR A 232 79.78 1.53 -3.85
N ASN A 233 81.12 1.61 -3.84
CA ASN A 233 81.94 1.37 -5.03
C ASN A 233 82.17 -0.14 -5.22
N PRO A 234 82.36 -0.61 -6.48
CA PRO A 234 82.77 -1.99 -6.73
C PRO A 234 84.28 -2.13 -6.53
N HIS A 235 84.75 -3.35 -6.22
CA HIS A 235 86.19 -3.63 -6.22
C HIS A 235 86.77 -3.44 -7.63
N THR A 236 87.71 -2.51 -7.78
CA THR A 236 88.55 -2.42 -8.98
C THR A 236 89.73 -3.40 -8.86
N HIS A 237 89.89 -4.27 -9.86
CA HIS A 237 91.09 -5.12 -9.99
C HIS A 237 92.17 -4.38 -10.80
N GLU A 238 92.56 -3.18 -10.34
CA GLU A 238 93.75 -2.51 -10.87
C GLU A 238 95.00 -3.15 -10.25
N TRP A 239 95.99 -3.47 -11.10
CA TRP A 239 97.17 -4.22 -10.71
C TRP A 239 98.33 -3.34 -10.20
N ASP A 240 98.27 -2.03 -10.44
CA ASP A 240 99.37 -1.10 -10.17
C ASP A 240 99.23 -0.37 -8.82
N ALA A 241 99.45 -1.11 -7.73
CA ALA A 241 99.70 -0.51 -6.42
C ALA A 241 101.20 -0.16 -6.25
N PRO A 242 101.58 1.05 -5.80
CA PRO A 242 102.97 1.46 -5.70
C PRO A 242 103.75 0.71 -4.61
N LEU A 243 104.90 0.12 -4.98
CA LEU A 243 105.79 -0.62 -4.07
C LEU A 243 106.79 0.31 -3.34
N PRO A 244 107.14 0.04 -2.07
CA PRO A 244 108.17 0.79 -1.34
C PRO A 244 109.61 0.33 -1.67
N PRO A 245 110.64 1.18 -1.47
CA PRO A 245 112.01 0.92 -1.96
C PRO A 245 112.85 -0.04 -1.09
N ARG A 246 113.93 -0.60 -1.67
CA ARG A 246 114.93 -1.48 -1.00
C ARG A 246 116.36 -0.90 -1.08
N GLN A 247 117.28 -1.40 -0.23
CA GLN A 247 118.65 -0.89 -0.02
C GLN A 247 119.69 -2.03 0.01
N ASN A 248 120.92 -1.84 -0.52
CA ASN A 248 121.98 -2.86 -0.71
C ASN A 248 123.39 -2.37 -0.23
N ALA A 249 124.37 -3.28 -0.05
CA ALA A 249 125.78 -2.97 0.33
C ALA A 249 126.83 -4.01 -0.20
N GLU A 250 128.14 -3.65 -0.27
CA GLU A 250 129.26 -4.43 -0.91
C GLU A 250 130.61 -4.44 -0.12
N LEU A 251 131.66 -5.19 -0.57
CA LEU A 251 132.97 -5.43 0.10
C LEU A 251 134.19 -5.63 -0.89
N GLN A 252 135.48 -5.52 -0.47
CA GLN A 252 136.72 -5.57 -1.33
C GLN A 252 138.00 -6.28 -0.76
N VAL A 253 139.03 -6.64 -1.60
CA VAL A 253 140.31 -7.36 -1.27
C VAL A 253 141.54 -6.99 -2.21
N ARG A 254 142.84 -7.31 -1.87
CA ARG A 254 144.12 -7.10 -2.66
C ARG A 254 145.26 -8.17 -2.47
N LEU A 255 146.43 -8.09 -3.19
CA LEU A 255 147.56 -9.09 -3.33
C LEU A 255 149.05 -8.54 -3.33
N PRO A 256 150.16 -9.37 -3.30
CA PRO A 256 151.59 -8.99 -2.99
C PRO A 256 152.73 -9.24 -4.08
N GLN A 257 154.05 -9.04 -3.76
CA GLN A 257 155.25 -8.98 -4.68
C GLN A 257 156.60 -9.72 -4.23
N PRO A 258 157.68 -9.83 -5.08
CA PRO A 258 158.87 -10.73 -4.90
C PRO A 258 160.34 -10.20 -5.09
N GLU A 259 161.39 -10.79 -4.45
CA GLU A 259 162.85 -10.67 -4.78
C GLU A 259 163.76 -11.79 -4.14
N PRO A 260 164.99 -12.14 -4.65
CA PRO A 260 165.89 -13.21 -4.13
C PRO A 260 167.26 -12.73 -3.55
N SER A 261 168.08 -13.62 -2.96
CA SER A 261 168.75 -13.29 -1.67
C SER A 261 170.28 -13.22 -1.46
N LEU A 262 171.22 -13.82 -2.24
CA LEU A 262 172.64 -13.95 -1.79
C LEU A 262 173.78 -13.77 -2.85
N PRO A 263 175.00 -13.28 -2.45
CA PRO A 263 176.16 -13.03 -3.33
C PRO A 263 177.35 -14.02 -3.18
N ARG A 264 178.38 -13.91 -4.05
CA ARG A 264 179.61 -14.76 -4.09
C ARG A 264 180.89 -13.99 -3.68
N VAL A 265 181.89 -14.72 -3.17
CA VAL A 265 183.24 -14.23 -2.76
C VAL A 265 184.30 -14.66 -3.80
N LEU A 266 185.38 -13.87 -3.98
CA LEU A 266 186.32 -13.99 -5.11
C LEU A 266 187.84 -13.98 -4.77
N ASP A 267 188.25 -13.97 -3.50
CA ASP A 267 189.66 -13.84 -3.12
C ASP A 267 190.42 -15.19 -2.99
N PRO A 268 191.72 -15.27 -3.37
CA PRO A 268 192.51 -16.50 -3.33
C PRO A 268 193.09 -16.85 -1.94
N LEU A 269 193.25 -18.16 -1.68
CA LEU A 269 193.62 -18.73 -0.37
C LEU A 269 195.15 -18.79 -0.12
N PRO A 270 195.61 -18.66 1.15
CA PRO A 270 197.03 -18.73 1.51
C PRO A 270 197.53 -20.17 1.70
N PHE A 271 198.73 -20.47 1.17
CA PHE A 271 199.44 -21.74 1.44
C PHE A 271 200.49 -21.58 2.55
N PRO A 272 200.64 -22.57 3.46
CA PRO A 272 201.56 -22.52 4.60
C PRO A 272 203.03 -22.72 4.22
N ILE A 273 203.95 -22.18 5.02
CA ILE A 273 205.39 -22.09 4.66
C ILE A 273 206.30 -22.97 5.54
N GLY A 274 205.75 -23.84 6.39
CA GLY A 274 206.54 -24.67 7.31
C GLY A 274 205.89 -25.98 7.77
N ILE A 275 206.72 -26.92 8.26
CA ILE A 275 206.31 -28.28 8.68
C ILE A 275 205.21 -28.26 9.76
N ILE A 276 205.30 -27.36 10.75
CA ILE A 276 204.31 -27.26 11.84
C ILE A 276 202.94 -26.78 11.30
N GLU A 277 202.92 -25.87 10.32
CA GLU A 277 201.67 -25.45 9.69
C GLU A 277 201.08 -26.53 8.79
N ASN A 278 201.90 -27.27 8.04
CA ASN A 278 201.43 -28.42 7.26
C ASN A 278 200.80 -29.49 8.16
N LEU A 279 201.37 -29.78 9.32
CA LEU A 279 200.76 -30.69 10.30
C LEU A 279 199.44 -30.14 10.86
N ARG A 280 199.33 -28.83 11.11
CA ARG A 280 198.06 -28.20 11.53
C ARG A 280 196.99 -28.26 10.44
N HIS A 281 197.32 -27.97 9.19
CA HIS A 281 196.38 -28.09 8.08
C HIS A 281 195.98 -29.54 7.81
N ALA A 282 196.90 -30.51 7.93
CA ALA A 282 196.57 -31.93 7.80
C ALA A 282 195.57 -32.40 8.87
N VAL A 283 195.75 -31.98 10.13
CA VAL A 283 194.80 -32.27 11.23
C VAL A 283 193.45 -31.59 10.98
N ALA A 284 193.44 -30.30 10.60
CA ALA A 284 192.20 -29.58 10.30
C ALA A 284 191.43 -30.20 9.11
N TYR A 285 192.14 -30.69 8.09
CA TYR A 285 191.52 -31.36 6.94
C TYR A 285 190.97 -32.75 7.32
N ALA A 286 191.64 -33.48 8.22
CA ALA A 286 191.14 -34.74 8.76
C ALA A 286 189.89 -34.56 9.64
N ASP A 287 189.87 -33.54 10.51
CA ASP A 287 188.68 -33.16 11.29
C ASP A 287 187.52 -32.73 10.37
N GLN A 288 187.79 -31.91 9.36
CA GLN A 288 186.78 -31.48 8.39
C GLN A 288 186.23 -32.66 7.58
N ALA A 289 187.08 -33.61 7.18
CA ALA A 289 186.66 -34.85 6.53
C ALA A 289 185.79 -35.72 7.46
N GLY A 290 186.19 -35.89 8.73
CA GLY A 290 185.40 -36.62 9.74
C GLY A 290 184.04 -35.97 10.00
N TYR A 291 183.98 -34.65 10.10
CA TYR A 291 182.74 -33.89 10.21
C TYR A 291 181.84 -34.08 8.99
N LEU A 292 182.38 -34.00 7.78
CA LEU A 292 181.63 -34.21 6.53
C LEU A 292 181.10 -35.64 6.39
N VAL A 293 181.84 -36.66 6.85
CA VAL A 293 181.39 -38.06 6.88
C VAL A 293 180.24 -38.25 7.87
N ASN A 294 180.35 -37.71 9.10
CA ASN A 294 179.26 -37.77 10.08
C ASN A 294 178.02 -37.02 9.58
N TYR A 295 178.19 -35.81 9.05
CA TYR A 295 177.08 -35.03 8.47
C TYR A 295 176.40 -35.78 7.31
N ALA A 296 177.17 -36.43 6.43
CA ALA A 296 176.62 -37.25 5.35
C ALA A 296 175.87 -38.49 5.87
N HIS A 297 176.38 -39.15 6.92
CA HIS A 297 175.72 -40.30 7.54
C HIS A 297 174.41 -39.92 8.25
N GLU A 298 174.41 -38.83 9.03
CA GLU A 298 173.19 -38.28 9.64
C GLU A 298 172.16 -37.88 8.58
N ARG A 299 172.61 -37.21 7.50
CA ARG A 299 171.73 -36.86 6.37
C ARG A 299 171.15 -38.09 5.67
N PHE A 300 171.93 -39.16 5.50
CA PHE A 300 171.46 -40.40 4.91
C PHE A 300 170.38 -41.05 5.79
N ASN A 301 170.64 -41.22 7.08
CA ASN A 301 169.69 -41.83 8.02
C ASN A 301 168.39 -41.02 8.14
N GLN A 302 168.48 -39.68 8.12
CA GLN A 302 167.31 -38.79 8.05
C GLN A 302 166.53 -38.97 6.73
N LEU A 303 167.21 -39.12 5.59
CA LEU A 303 166.57 -39.29 4.29
C LEU A 303 165.87 -40.64 4.19
N ASP A 304 166.51 -41.71 4.69
CA ASP A 304 165.99 -43.07 4.73
C ASP A 304 164.74 -43.19 5.62
N THR A 305 164.80 -42.61 6.83
CA THR A 305 163.63 -42.51 7.73
C THR A 305 162.47 -41.76 7.05
N ASN A 306 162.75 -40.64 6.37
CA ASN A 306 161.72 -39.89 5.61
C ASN A 306 161.19 -40.66 4.40
N PHE A 307 162.01 -41.50 3.76
CA PHE A 307 161.58 -42.35 2.64
C PHE A 307 160.59 -43.41 3.11
N HIS A 308 160.88 -44.10 4.22
CA HIS A 308 159.99 -45.09 4.81
C HIS A 308 158.66 -44.48 5.29
N LEU A 309 158.69 -43.38 6.04
CA LEU A 309 157.47 -42.65 6.45
C LEU A 309 156.62 -42.20 5.24
N ARG A 310 157.27 -41.80 4.14
CA ARG A 310 156.57 -41.40 2.91
C ARG A 310 155.99 -42.60 2.15
N GLY A 311 156.57 -43.79 2.32
CA GLY A 311 156.01 -45.06 1.86
C GLY A 311 154.69 -45.38 2.57
N GLU A 312 154.69 -45.34 3.91
CA GLU A 312 153.48 -45.57 4.73
C GLU A 312 152.34 -44.61 4.36
N VAL A 313 152.63 -43.31 4.25
CA VAL A 313 151.65 -42.29 3.83
C VAL A 313 151.12 -42.53 2.40
N ILE A 314 151.88 -43.17 1.52
CA ILE A 314 151.41 -43.57 0.19
C ILE A 314 150.47 -44.77 0.28
N GLU A 315 150.74 -45.76 1.13
CA GLU A 315 149.85 -46.90 1.34
C GLU A 315 148.51 -46.47 1.98
N GLU A 316 148.54 -45.64 3.01
CA GLU A 316 147.32 -45.07 3.62
C GLU A 316 146.46 -44.31 2.59
N ARG A 317 147.10 -43.47 1.76
CA ARG A 317 146.38 -42.73 0.70
C ARG A 317 145.83 -43.64 -0.39
N ASN A 318 146.52 -44.72 -0.73
CA ASN A 318 146.03 -45.71 -1.68
C ASN A 318 144.83 -46.49 -1.12
N ALA A 319 144.81 -46.80 0.18
CA ALA A 319 143.66 -47.39 0.85
C ALA A 319 142.44 -46.45 0.81
N ALA A 320 142.61 -45.17 1.17
CA ALA A 320 141.54 -44.17 1.10
C ALA A 320 141.01 -43.98 -0.34
N ILE A 321 141.88 -44.02 -1.36
CA ILE A 321 141.47 -43.96 -2.77
C ILE A 321 140.64 -45.21 -3.16
N ALA A 322 140.95 -46.39 -2.60
CA ALA A 322 140.17 -47.59 -2.85
C ALA A 322 138.76 -47.51 -2.22
N GLU A 323 138.64 -46.97 -1.00
CA GLU A 323 137.34 -46.73 -0.36
C GLU A 323 136.49 -45.72 -1.13
N PHE A 324 137.06 -44.56 -1.51
CA PHE A 324 136.33 -43.56 -2.30
C PHE A 324 135.87 -44.11 -3.67
N ARG A 325 136.62 -45.02 -4.30
CA ARG A 325 136.16 -45.70 -5.53
C ARG A 325 134.94 -46.59 -5.31
N ILE A 326 134.83 -47.24 -4.15
CA ILE A 326 133.65 -48.05 -3.78
C ILE A 326 132.44 -47.13 -3.56
N GLU A 327 132.63 -46.00 -2.87
CA GLU A 327 131.54 -45.05 -2.60
C GLU A 327 131.05 -44.33 -3.88
N VAL A 328 131.96 -43.91 -4.76
CA VAL A 328 131.61 -43.36 -6.09
C VAL A 328 130.73 -44.36 -6.86
N LYS A 329 131.14 -45.63 -6.93
CA LYS A 329 130.35 -46.66 -7.63
C LYS A 329 128.95 -46.83 -7.03
N LYS A 330 128.84 -46.84 -5.71
CA LYS A 330 127.54 -46.90 -5.01
C LYS A 330 126.63 -45.70 -5.35
N LEU A 331 127.21 -44.51 -5.51
CA LEU A 331 126.48 -43.31 -5.94
C LEU A 331 126.06 -43.38 -7.42
N GLU A 332 126.88 -43.95 -8.30
CA GLU A 332 126.54 -44.19 -9.71
C GLU A 332 125.38 -45.19 -9.87
N ASP A 333 125.41 -46.29 -9.10
CA ASP A 333 124.33 -47.28 -9.05
C ASP A 333 123.01 -46.64 -8.55
N ASN A 334 123.07 -45.88 -7.46
CA ASN A 334 121.91 -45.13 -6.92
C ASN A 334 121.36 -44.11 -7.93
N LEU A 335 122.23 -43.35 -8.60
CA LEU A 335 121.83 -42.38 -9.62
C LEU A 335 121.12 -43.06 -10.81
N THR A 336 121.53 -44.28 -11.15
CA THR A 336 120.89 -45.08 -12.21
C THR A 336 119.48 -45.51 -11.81
N VAL A 337 119.29 -45.94 -10.56
CA VAL A 337 117.96 -46.28 -9.99
C VAL A 337 117.03 -45.07 -9.95
N GLU A 338 117.49 -43.91 -9.48
CA GLU A 338 116.66 -42.70 -9.43
C GLU A 338 116.30 -42.18 -10.83
N LYS A 339 117.20 -42.25 -11.81
CA LYS A 339 116.87 -41.93 -13.22
C LYS A 339 115.77 -42.84 -13.77
N ALA A 340 115.77 -44.13 -13.43
CA ALA A 340 114.70 -45.05 -13.82
C ALA A 340 113.35 -44.68 -13.19
N LYS A 341 113.33 -44.32 -11.89
CA LYS A 341 112.11 -43.82 -11.21
C LYS A 341 111.57 -42.53 -11.81
N VAL A 342 112.44 -41.56 -12.12
CA VAL A 342 112.04 -40.31 -12.80
C VAL A 342 111.42 -40.60 -14.16
N THR A 343 111.94 -41.60 -14.89
CA THR A 343 111.39 -42.03 -16.20
C THR A 343 109.99 -42.64 -16.05
N ASP A 344 109.77 -43.54 -15.08
CA ASP A 344 108.44 -44.11 -14.77
C ASP A 344 107.42 -43.03 -14.36
N LEU A 345 107.80 -42.16 -13.43
CA LEU A 345 106.93 -41.07 -12.96
C LEU A 345 106.58 -40.10 -14.09
N THR A 346 107.52 -39.79 -14.98
CA THR A 346 107.27 -38.96 -16.17
C THR A 346 106.27 -39.61 -17.12
N LYS A 347 106.41 -40.93 -17.36
CA LYS A 347 105.46 -41.70 -18.17
C LYS A 347 104.06 -41.69 -17.56
N ARG A 348 103.94 -42.02 -16.27
CA ARG A 348 102.65 -42.04 -15.54
C ARG A 348 101.99 -40.67 -15.48
N LEU A 349 102.77 -39.60 -15.37
CA LEU A 349 102.27 -38.22 -15.44
C LEU A 349 101.72 -37.89 -16.84
N GLY A 350 102.37 -38.37 -17.90
CA GLY A 350 101.88 -38.24 -19.29
C GLY A 350 100.55 -38.98 -19.50
N GLU A 351 100.48 -40.24 -19.08
CA GLU A 351 99.25 -41.07 -19.16
C GLU A 351 98.09 -40.47 -18.35
N ALA A 352 98.35 -39.98 -17.14
CA ALA A 352 97.36 -39.30 -16.34
C ALA A 352 96.86 -38.01 -17.02
N ARG A 353 97.76 -37.17 -17.55
CA ARG A 353 97.38 -35.95 -18.28
C ARG A 353 96.51 -36.24 -19.50
N ALA A 354 96.90 -37.22 -20.33
CA ALA A 354 96.10 -37.62 -21.48
C ALA A 354 94.70 -38.13 -21.09
N THR A 355 94.61 -38.86 -19.97
CA THR A 355 93.32 -39.35 -19.44
C THR A 355 92.44 -38.19 -18.94
N TYR A 356 93.01 -37.20 -18.26
CA TYR A 356 92.26 -36.01 -17.83
C TYR A 356 91.84 -35.12 -19.01
N GLU A 357 92.69 -34.96 -20.03
CA GLU A 357 92.37 -34.18 -21.23
C GLU A 357 91.23 -34.82 -22.05
N ALA A 358 91.19 -36.15 -22.14
CA ALA A 358 90.07 -36.86 -22.75
C ALA A 358 88.75 -36.65 -21.99
N LYS A 359 88.79 -36.74 -20.64
CA LYS A 359 87.61 -36.48 -19.79
C LYS A 359 87.15 -35.02 -19.82
N LEU A 360 88.06 -34.07 -19.97
CA LEU A 360 87.73 -32.66 -20.19
C LEU A 360 86.94 -32.49 -21.49
N LYS A 361 87.42 -33.06 -22.60
CA LYS A 361 86.71 -33.03 -23.89
C LYS A 361 85.32 -33.68 -23.83
N GLU A 362 85.20 -34.84 -23.18
CA GLU A 362 83.90 -35.49 -22.95
C GLU A 362 82.93 -34.60 -22.15
N LYS A 363 83.43 -33.91 -21.12
CA LYS A 363 82.63 -32.97 -20.31
C LYS A 363 82.30 -31.68 -21.07
N ASP A 364 83.19 -31.15 -21.89
CA ASP A 364 82.94 -29.99 -22.74
C ASP A 364 81.86 -30.30 -23.79
N GLU A 365 81.85 -31.52 -24.35
CA GLU A 365 80.80 -31.99 -25.26
C GLU A 365 79.43 -32.16 -24.56
N GLU A 366 79.42 -32.68 -23.33
CA GLU A 366 78.21 -32.78 -22.49
C GLU A 366 77.66 -31.39 -22.12
N ILE A 367 78.51 -30.49 -21.62
CA ILE A 367 78.16 -29.10 -21.30
C ILE A 367 77.55 -28.40 -22.52
N LYS A 368 78.16 -28.54 -23.71
CA LYS A 368 77.65 -27.93 -24.93
C LYS A 368 76.27 -28.46 -25.33
N LYS A 369 76.04 -29.76 -25.15
CA LYS A 369 74.74 -30.39 -25.41
C LYS A 369 73.67 -29.87 -24.44
N ASP A 370 74.03 -29.73 -23.16
CA ASP A 370 73.14 -29.18 -22.14
C ASP A 370 72.86 -27.70 -22.37
N GLU A 371 73.86 -26.89 -22.78
CA GLU A 371 73.67 -25.50 -23.19
C GLU A 371 72.70 -25.35 -24.36
N ASP A 372 72.83 -26.19 -25.40
CA ASP A 372 71.95 -26.15 -26.57
C ASP A 372 70.53 -26.62 -26.23
N GLN A 373 70.39 -27.56 -25.29
CA GLN A 373 69.09 -27.97 -24.74
C GLN A 373 68.47 -26.85 -23.89
N ILE A 374 69.22 -26.21 -22.99
CA ILE A 374 68.77 -25.06 -22.19
C ILE A 374 68.34 -23.88 -23.08
N LYS A 375 69.05 -23.61 -24.19
CA LYS A 375 68.64 -22.57 -25.17
C LYS A 375 67.29 -22.92 -25.81
N LYS A 376 67.06 -24.19 -26.13
CA LYS A 376 65.79 -24.67 -26.70
C LYS A 376 64.65 -24.58 -25.68
N ASP A 377 64.89 -25.00 -24.45
CA ASP A 377 63.88 -24.99 -23.38
C ASP A 377 63.50 -23.56 -22.98
N ARG A 378 64.47 -22.63 -22.89
CA ARG A 378 64.18 -21.18 -22.76
C ARG A 378 63.35 -20.63 -23.93
N GLY A 379 63.54 -21.16 -25.14
CA GLY A 379 62.72 -20.82 -26.30
C GLY A 379 61.27 -21.27 -26.13
N HIS A 380 61.06 -22.48 -25.60
CA HIS A 380 59.74 -22.99 -25.25
C HIS A 380 59.10 -22.18 -24.11
N ASP A 381 59.82 -21.91 -23.02
CA ASP A 381 59.33 -21.09 -21.90
C ASP A 381 58.83 -19.71 -22.36
N ILE A 382 59.55 -19.04 -23.28
CA ILE A 382 59.15 -17.75 -23.82
C ILE A 382 57.83 -17.82 -24.61
N ASP A 383 57.61 -18.88 -25.39
CA ASP A 383 56.39 -19.06 -26.17
C ASP A 383 55.21 -19.59 -25.32
N ASP A 384 55.51 -20.38 -24.29
CA ASP A 384 54.55 -20.78 -23.26
C ASP A 384 54.11 -19.57 -22.42
N HIS A 385 55.01 -18.68 -22.03
CA HIS A 385 54.67 -17.42 -21.35
C HIS A 385 53.75 -16.53 -22.21
N LYS A 386 54.07 -16.31 -23.49
CA LYS A 386 53.16 -15.57 -24.41
C LYS A 386 51.78 -16.24 -24.53
N THR A 387 51.76 -17.58 -24.50
CA THR A 387 50.51 -18.36 -24.57
C THR A 387 49.71 -18.23 -23.28
N ILE A 388 50.36 -18.27 -22.13
CA ILE A 388 49.77 -18.03 -20.80
C ILE A 388 49.21 -16.61 -20.72
N ASP A 389 49.96 -15.58 -21.12
CA ASP A 389 49.50 -14.18 -21.10
C ASP A 389 48.27 -13.99 -22.00
N ARG A 390 48.29 -14.56 -23.20
CA ARG A 390 47.14 -14.54 -24.11
C ARG A 390 45.92 -15.26 -23.51
N LEU A 391 46.11 -16.42 -22.90
CA LEU A 391 45.04 -17.18 -22.25
C LEU A 391 44.51 -16.46 -21.00
N ALA A 392 45.37 -15.79 -20.24
CA ALA A 392 44.97 -14.97 -19.09
C ALA A 392 44.10 -13.78 -19.53
N ALA A 393 44.52 -13.04 -20.56
CA ALA A 393 43.72 -11.96 -21.15
C ALA A 393 42.37 -12.45 -21.70
N GLN A 394 42.34 -13.63 -22.34
CA GLN A 394 41.08 -14.26 -22.77
C GLN A 394 40.20 -14.67 -21.59
N LEU A 395 40.78 -15.27 -20.54
CA LEU A 395 40.05 -15.65 -19.32
C LEU A 395 39.45 -14.44 -18.61
N GLU A 396 40.17 -13.32 -18.56
CA GLU A 396 39.69 -12.08 -17.95
C GLU A 396 38.57 -11.43 -18.77
N TYR A 397 38.70 -11.41 -20.10
CA TYR A 397 37.63 -11.00 -21.01
C TYR A 397 36.37 -11.87 -20.84
N GLU A 398 36.50 -13.20 -20.80
CA GLU A 398 35.36 -14.11 -20.60
C GLU A 398 34.74 -13.97 -19.20
N ARG A 399 35.54 -13.68 -18.16
CA ARG A 399 35.03 -13.35 -16.81
C ARG A 399 34.22 -12.05 -16.82
N ALA A 400 34.70 -11.00 -17.48
CA ALA A 400 33.99 -9.73 -17.61
C ALA A 400 32.69 -9.89 -18.42
N SER A 401 32.75 -10.60 -19.56
CA SER A 401 31.59 -10.97 -20.39
C SER A 401 30.53 -11.73 -19.57
N LYS A 402 30.95 -12.76 -18.82
CA LYS A 402 30.08 -13.54 -17.93
C LYS A 402 29.45 -12.69 -16.83
N ALA A 403 30.19 -11.74 -16.24
CA ALA A 403 29.67 -10.84 -15.21
C ALA A 403 28.58 -9.91 -15.77
N GLU A 404 28.76 -9.36 -16.97
CA GLU A 404 27.76 -8.51 -17.62
C GLU A 404 26.53 -9.32 -18.06
N VAL A 405 26.71 -10.54 -18.59
CA VAL A 405 25.59 -11.46 -18.89
C VAL A 405 24.82 -11.83 -17.61
N GLN A 406 25.50 -12.07 -16.49
CA GLN A 406 24.86 -12.37 -15.21
C GLN A 406 24.03 -11.17 -14.70
N LYS A 407 24.59 -9.95 -14.77
CA LYS A 407 23.90 -8.70 -14.44
C LYS A 407 22.65 -8.50 -15.31
N ASN A 408 22.74 -8.73 -16.62
CA ASN A 408 21.61 -8.65 -17.54
C ASN A 408 20.55 -9.73 -17.26
N LEU A 409 20.97 -10.94 -16.91
CA LEU A 409 20.07 -12.03 -16.50
C LEU A 409 19.30 -11.66 -15.23
N ASP A 410 19.96 -11.10 -14.22
CA ASP A 410 19.32 -10.75 -12.95
C ASP A 410 18.38 -9.54 -13.11
N GLN A 411 18.76 -8.52 -13.89
CA GLN A 411 17.84 -7.46 -14.30
C GLN A 411 16.60 -8.00 -15.03
N THR A 412 16.79 -8.96 -15.94
CA THR A 412 15.70 -9.58 -16.70
C THR A 412 14.77 -10.40 -15.79
N LYS A 413 15.31 -11.12 -14.79
CA LYS A 413 14.50 -11.81 -13.77
C LYS A 413 13.67 -10.83 -12.93
N THR A 414 14.24 -9.71 -12.50
CA THR A 414 13.50 -8.67 -11.77
C THR A 414 12.38 -8.07 -12.62
N ALA A 415 12.65 -7.79 -13.91
CA ALA A 415 11.64 -7.30 -14.84
C ALA A 415 10.52 -8.34 -15.10
N LEU A 416 10.86 -9.62 -15.21
CA LEU A 416 9.90 -10.71 -15.35
C LEU A 416 8.97 -10.80 -14.13
N ALA A 417 9.52 -10.82 -12.91
CA ALA A 417 8.73 -10.87 -11.68
C ALA A 417 7.78 -9.67 -11.54
N ALA A 418 8.22 -8.47 -11.96
CA ALA A 418 7.37 -7.28 -11.99
C ALA A 418 6.24 -7.38 -13.05
N ALA A 419 6.52 -7.97 -14.21
CA ALA A 419 5.53 -8.25 -15.24
C ALA A 419 4.50 -9.30 -14.80
N GLU A 420 4.93 -10.38 -14.13
CA GLU A 420 4.07 -11.42 -13.56
C GLU A 420 3.14 -10.85 -12.48
N ALA A 421 3.66 -10.00 -11.56
CA ALA A 421 2.85 -9.32 -10.56
C ALA A 421 1.81 -8.35 -11.20
N SER A 422 2.19 -7.67 -12.27
CA SER A 422 1.29 -6.81 -13.04
C SER A 422 0.20 -7.62 -13.75
N LEU A 423 0.55 -8.77 -14.32
CA LEU A 423 -0.39 -9.70 -14.96
C LEU A 423 -1.39 -10.30 -13.95
N ALA A 424 -0.93 -10.66 -12.75
CA ALA A 424 -1.81 -11.12 -11.67
C ALA A 424 -2.80 -10.02 -11.26
N THR A 425 -2.34 -8.77 -11.13
CA THR A 425 -3.18 -7.62 -10.81
C THR A 425 -4.22 -7.33 -11.90
N ALA A 426 -3.80 -7.38 -13.18
CA ALA A 426 -4.70 -7.23 -14.32
C ALA A 426 -5.74 -8.36 -14.37
N SER A 427 -5.34 -9.61 -14.10
CA SER A 427 -6.23 -10.76 -14.05
C SER A 427 -7.29 -10.64 -12.94
N ALA A 428 -6.90 -10.16 -11.75
CA ALA A 428 -7.83 -9.89 -10.66
C ALA A 428 -8.82 -8.76 -11.00
N THR A 429 -8.36 -7.74 -11.73
CA THR A 429 -9.21 -6.65 -12.21
C THR A 429 -10.20 -7.13 -13.27
N ILE A 430 -9.76 -7.96 -14.22
CA ILE A 430 -10.63 -8.61 -15.20
C ILE A 430 -11.68 -9.48 -14.50
N ALA A 431 -11.30 -10.28 -13.52
CA ALA A 431 -12.26 -11.11 -12.76
C ALA A 431 -13.34 -10.25 -12.08
N ASN A 432 -12.95 -9.16 -11.41
CA ASN A 432 -13.88 -8.23 -10.77
C ASN A 432 -14.84 -7.57 -11.78
N LEU A 433 -14.29 -7.08 -12.91
CA LEU A 433 -15.09 -6.50 -13.99
C LEU A 433 -16.06 -7.52 -14.60
N THR A 434 -15.65 -8.77 -14.80
CA THR A 434 -16.51 -9.86 -15.28
C THR A 434 -17.66 -10.12 -14.30
N THR A 435 -17.41 -10.16 -12.99
CA THR A 435 -18.49 -10.27 -11.98
C THR A 435 -19.45 -9.09 -12.07
N ARG A 436 -18.92 -7.86 -12.20
CA ARG A 436 -19.74 -6.64 -12.30
C ARG A 436 -20.57 -6.58 -13.58
N VAL A 437 -20.05 -7.06 -14.71
CA VAL A 437 -20.82 -7.21 -15.95
C VAL A 437 -21.97 -8.19 -15.74
N ALA A 438 -21.71 -9.37 -15.16
CA ALA A 438 -22.76 -10.36 -14.89
C ALA A 438 -23.86 -9.83 -13.94
N SER A 439 -23.49 -9.01 -12.94
CA SER A 439 -24.48 -8.32 -12.10
C SER A 439 -25.33 -7.31 -12.88
N LEU A 440 -24.71 -6.48 -13.72
CA LEU A 440 -25.43 -5.50 -14.56
C LEU A 440 -26.32 -6.17 -15.62
N GLU A 441 -25.91 -7.30 -16.18
CA GLU A 441 -26.74 -8.10 -17.08
C GLU A 441 -27.97 -8.68 -16.36
N ALA A 442 -27.82 -9.13 -15.11
CA ALA A 442 -28.94 -9.59 -14.29
C ALA A 442 -29.91 -8.45 -13.92
N GLU A 443 -29.40 -7.27 -13.55
CA GLU A 443 -30.21 -6.07 -13.29
C GLU A 443 -30.98 -5.64 -14.54
N LEU A 444 -30.32 -5.59 -15.71
CA LEU A 444 -30.95 -5.26 -16.99
C LEU A 444 -32.08 -6.24 -17.34
N GLU A 445 -31.93 -7.52 -17.02
CA GLU A 445 -32.95 -8.55 -17.28
C GLU A 445 -34.15 -8.47 -16.31
N VAL A 446 -33.96 -7.90 -15.11
CA VAL A 446 -35.07 -7.54 -14.20
C VAL A 446 -35.80 -6.31 -14.73
N GLU A 447 -35.08 -5.24 -15.09
CA GLU A 447 -35.65 -4.01 -15.68
C GLU A 447 -36.49 -4.31 -16.93
N LYS A 448 -36.03 -5.17 -17.84
CA LYS A 448 -36.83 -5.60 -19.00
C LYS A 448 -38.17 -6.23 -18.60
N LYS A 449 -38.17 -7.10 -17.59
CA LYS A 449 -39.40 -7.78 -17.12
C LYS A 449 -40.37 -6.80 -16.47
N ASP A 450 -39.85 -5.77 -15.78
CA ASP A 450 -40.66 -4.70 -15.24
C ASP A 450 -41.21 -3.76 -16.33
N ILE A 451 -40.43 -3.49 -17.39
CA ILE A 451 -40.93 -2.79 -18.59
C ILE A 451 -42.06 -3.60 -19.25
N ASP A 452 -41.89 -4.90 -19.48
CA ASP A 452 -42.93 -5.76 -20.06
C ASP A 452 -44.21 -5.80 -19.19
N ARG A 453 -44.04 -5.86 -17.86
CA ARG A 453 -45.13 -5.78 -16.89
C ARG A 453 -45.87 -4.44 -16.98
N LEU A 454 -45.14 -3.32 -16.94
CA LEU A 454 -45.71 -1.97 -17.05
C LEU A 454 -46.40 -1.74 -18.40
N GLN A 455 -45.87 -2.28 -19.50
CA GLN A 455 -46.53 -2.24 -20.80
C GLN A 455 -47.86 -3.02 -20.80
N LYS A 456 -47.89 -4.20 -20.16
CA LYS A 456 -49.12 -4.99 -20.00
C LYS A 456 -50.16 -4.26 -19.13
N GLU A 457 -49.75 -3.72 -17.98
CA GLU A 457 -50.60 -2.92 -17.10
C GLU A 457 -51.14 -1.67 -17.84
N THR A 458 -50.30 -0.99 -18.61
CA THR A 458 -50.69 0.15 -19.46
C THR A 458 -51.74 -0.27 -20.50
N LYS A 459 -51.56 -1.42 -21.16
CA LYS A 459 -52.52 -1.95 -22.14
C LYS A 459 -53.88 -2.30 -21.51
N GLU A 460 -53.89 -2.88 -20.31
CA GLU A 460 -55.12 -3.12 -19.54
C GLU A 460 -55.80 -1.81 -19.12
N MET A 461 -55.02 -0.83 -18.64
CA MET A 461 -55.50 0.50 -18.28
C MET A 461 -56.12 1.22 -19.50
N THR A 462 -55.46 1.20 -20.66
CA THR A 462 -56.01 1.73 -21.92
C THR A 462 -57.32 1.02 -22.30
N GLY A 463 -57.38 -0.31 -22.18
CA GLY A 463 -58.62 -1.06 -22.40
C GLY A 463 -59.76 -0.68 -21.45
N ARG A 464 -59.45 -0.43 -20.17
CA ARG A 464 -60.41 0.06 -19.16
C ARG A 464 -60.88 1.48 -19.48
N ILE A 465 -59.98 2.37 -19.90
CA ILE A 465 -60.33 3.73 -20.36
C ILE A 465 -61.29 3.64 -21.55
N SER A 466 -60.95 2.89 -22.60
CA SER A 466 -61.83 2.70 -23.77
C SER A 466 -63.19 2.07 -23.41
N GLN A 467 -63.27 1.24 -22.37
CA GLN A 467 -64.55 0.74 -21.87
C GLN A 467 -65.35 1.82 -21.12
N LEU A 468 -64.69 2.62 -20.27
CA LEU A 468 -65.32 3.72 -19.54
C LEU A 468 -65.82 4.81 -20.49
N GLU A 469 -65.06 5.14 -21.54
CA GLU A 469 -65.48 6.07 -22.60
C GLU A 469 -66.74 5.58 -23.32
N ARG A 470 -66.79 4.29 -23.70
CA ARG A 470 -67.99 3.67 -24.30
C ARG A 470 -69.19 3.70 -23.34
N ASN A 471 -68.97 3.37 -22.07
CA ASN A 471 -70.03 3.42 -21.06
C ASN A 471 -70.52 4.87 -20.86
N ASN A 472 -69.63 5.85 -20.86
CA ASN A 472 -69.99 7.26 -20.70
C ASN A 472 -70.78 7.77 -21.91
N ALA A 473 -70.40 7.39 -23.14
CA ALA A 473 -71.16 7.71 -24.35
C ALA A 473 -72.57 7.09 -24.35
N ASP A 474 -72.71 5.83 -23.91
CA ASP A 474 -74.03 5.17 -23.74
C ASP A 474 -74.88 5.87 -22.66
N LEU A 475 -74.30 6.20 -21.51
CA LEU A 475 -74.98 6.96 -20.45
C LEU A 475 -75.40 8.36 -20.94
N GLN A 476 -74.56 9.03 -21.73
CA GLN A 476 -74.87 10.35 -22.29
C GLN A 476 -75.97 10.27 -23.35
N SER A 477 -76.00 9.20 -24.15
CA SER A 477 -77.12 8.88 -25.06
C SER A 477 -78.43 8.65 -24.30
N LYS A 478 -78.40 7.84 -23.23
CA LYS A 478 -79.54 7.59 -22.34
C LYS A 478 -80.03 8.86 -21.64
N LEU A 479 -79.11 9.72 -21.19
CA LEU A 479 -79.43 11.01 -20.59
C LEU A 479 -80.12 11.93 -21.61
N ASN A 480 -79.62 12.01 -22.84
CA ASN A 480 -80.25 12.80 -23.90
C ASN A 480 -81.66 12.27 -24.24
N GLY A 481 -81.84 10.94 -24.31
CA GLY A 481 -83.15 10.32 -24.46
C GLY A 481 -84.11 10.66 -23.33
N ALA A 482 -83.67 10.54 -22.08
CA ALA A 482 -84.47 10.88 -20.90
C ALA A 482 -84.81 12.37 -20.83
N LEU A 483 -83.90 13.27 -21.22
CA LEU A 483 -84.17 14.72 -21.33
C LEU A 483 -85.22 15.01 -22.42
N GLN A 484 -85.16 14.32 -23.55
CA GLN A 484 -86.17 14.46 -24.61
C GLN A 484 -87.53 13.90 -24.15
N ASP A 485 -87.57 12.80 -23.41
CA ASP A 485 -88.81 12.26 -22.81
C ASP A 485 -89.41 13.21 -21.76
N VAL A 486 -88.57 13.83 -20.92
CA VAL A 486 -89.01 14.87 -19.97
C VAL A 486 -89.60 16.06 -20.73
N LYS A 487 -88.95 16.51 -21.82
CA LYS A 487 -89.48 17.59 -22.67
C LYS A 487 -90.82 17.20 -23.30
N ASN A 488 -90.90 16.02 -23.91
CA ASN A 488 -92.15 15.49 -24.49
C ASN A 488 -93.28 15.43 -23.44
N LYS A 489 -92.97 15.01 -22.21
CA LYS A 489 -93.93 15.00 -21.09
C LYS A 489 -94.31 16.40 -20.63
N GLN A 490 -93.38 17.35 -20.61
CA GLN A 490 -93.68 18.75 -20.29
C GLN A 490 -94.60 19.37 -21.34
N ASP A 491 -94.39 19.08 -22.63
CA ASP A 491 -95.28 19.53 -23.70
C ASP A 491 -96.68 18.90 -23.58
N GLN A 492 -96.77 17.63 -23.19
CA GLN A 492 -98.05 16.98 -22.85
C GLN A 492 -98.74 17.60 -21.63
N ILE A 493 -97.98 17.98 -20.59
CA ILE A 493 -98.50 18.69 -19.41
C ILE A 493 -99.04 20.07 -19.85
N ASN A 494 -98.27 20.84 -20.62
CA ASN A 494 -98.67 22.15 -21.13
C ASN A 494 -99.98 22.08 -21.95
N ALA A 495 -100.14 21.05 -22.78
CA ALA A 495 -101.36 20.79 -23.55
C ALA A 495 -102.55 20.41 -22.65
N LYS A 496 -102.32 19.58 -21.61
CA LYS A 496 -103.33 19.25 -20.60
C LYS A 496 -103.72 20.47 -19.77
N ASP A 497 -102.79 21.32 -19.37
CA ASP A 497 -103.06 22.55 -18.63
C ASP A 497 -103.87 23.56 -19.47
N SER A 498 -103.65 23.62 -20.78
CA SER A 498 -104.51 24.38 -21.68
C SER A 498 -105.92 23.80 -21.73
N THR A 499 -106.04 22.47 -21.83
CA THR A 499 -107.34 21.78 -21.82
C THR A 499 -108.08 21.99 -20.50
N ILE A 500 -107.38 21.94 -19.36
CA ILE A 500 -107.93 22.20 -18.02
C ILE A 500 -108.39 23.65 -17.91
N ARG A 501 -107.62 24.62 -18.41
CA ARG A 501 -108.03 26.04 -18.46
C ARG A 501 -109.31 26.24 -19.28
N ASP A 502 -109.40 25.65 -20.46
CA ASP A 502 -110.61 25.73 -21.30
C ASP A 502 -111.82 25.06 -20.62
N GLN A 503 -111.61 23.93 -19.95
CA GLN A 503 -112.64 23.27 -19.14
C GLN A 503 -113.07 24.12 -17.95
N SER A 504 -112.14 24.78 -17.24
CA SER A 504 -112.45 25.72 -16.15
C SER A 504 -113.29 26.89 -16.65
N TYR A 505 -112.91 27.55 -17.76
CA TYR A 505 -113.73 28.60 -18.37
C TYR A 505 -115.13 28.12 -18.76
N ARG A 506 -115.25 26.88 -19.25
CA ARG A 506 -116.54 26.29 -19.60
C ARG A 506 -117.39 25.99 -18.35
N ILE A 507 -116.78 25.54 -17.26
CA ILE A 507 -117.43 25.36 -15.96
C ILE A 507 -117.91 26.71 -15.41
N ASP A 508 -117.07 27.74 -15.41
CA ASP A 508 -117.44 29.08 -14.93
C ASP A 508 -118.64 29.66 -15.69
N ASN A 509 -118.69 29.46 -17.02
CA ASN A 509 -119.82 29.90 -17.83
C ASN A 509 -121.09 29.09 -17.54
N LEU A 510 -120.99 27.76 -17.36
CA LEU A 510 -122.12 26.93 -16.95
C LEU A 510 -122.62 27.27 -15.53
N VAL A 511 -121.73 27.64 -14.61
CA VAL A 511 -122.08 28.11 -13.26
C VAL A 511 -122.82 29.46 -13.33
N LYS A 512 -122.35 30.42 -14.15
CA LYS A 512 -123.07 31.68 -14.39
C LYS A 512 -124.47 31.44 -14.97
N GLU A 513 -124.59 30.55 -15.95
CA GLU A 513 -125.87 30.20 -16.57
C GLU A 513 -126.83 29.50 -15.58
N SER A 514 -126.30 28.57 -14.76
CA SER A 514 -127.02 27.90 -13.69
C SER A 514 -127.55 28.89 -12.65
N ASN A 515 -126.72 29.83 -12.20
CA ASN A 515 -127.12 30.87 -11.26
C ASN A 515 -128.23 31.78 -11.83
N ALA A 516 -128.13 32.18 -13.10
CA ALA A 516 -129.18 32.95 -13.77
C ALA A 516 -130.51 32.18 -13.88
N LYS A 517 -130.46 30.87 -14.17
CA LYS A 517 -131.64 29.99 -14.14
C LYS A 517 -132.21 29.83 -12.72
N SER A 518 -131.36 29.75 -11.70
CA SER A 518 -131.77 29.64 -10.29
C SER A 518 -132.49 30.91 -9.78
N ILE A 519 -132.03 32.09 -10.20
CA ILE A 519 -132.74 33.37 -9.99
C ILE A 519 -134.11 33.35 -10.69
N THR A 520 -134.16 32.86 -11.92
CA THR A 520 -135.41 32.76 -12.71
C THR A 520 -136.43 31.83 -12.03
N ILE A 521 -135.98 30.66 -11.53
CA ILE A 521 -136.82 29.72 -10.77
C ILE A 521 -137.35 30.38 -9.49
N SER A 522 -136.49 31.07 -8.73
CA SER A 522 -136.89 31.77 -7.50
C SER A 522 -138.01 32.80 -7.77
N ASN A 523 -137.91 33.57 -8.86
CA ASN A 523 -138.93 34.53 -9.26
C ASN A 523 -140.27 33.85 -9.64
N LEU A 524 -140.22 32.73 -10.37
CA LEU A 524 -141.43 31.95 -10.70
C LEU A 524 -142.09 31.36 -9.44
N GLN A 525 -141.30 30.87 -8.48
CA GLN A 525 -141.77 30.38 -7.19
C GLN A 525 -142.56 31.45 -6.43
N SER A 526 -142.07 32.70 -6.44
CA SER A 526 -142.75 33.85 -5.81
C SER A 526 -144.10 34.19 -6.47
N GLN A 527 -144.21 34.05 -7.80
CA GLN A 527 -145.47 34.28 -8.52
C GLN A 527 -146.54 33.22 -8.16
N ILE A 528 -146.15 31.95 -8.08
CA ILE A 528 -147.04 30.83 -7.72
C ILE A 528 -147.66 31.05 -6.33
N ASN A 529 -146.85 31.42 -5.34
CA ASN A 529 -147.31 31.66 -3.97
C ASN A 529 -148.38 32.76 -3.88
N ASN A 530 -148.23 33.83 -4.68
CA ASN A 530 -149.17 34.95 -4.69
C ASN A 530 -150.54 34.53 -5.26
N LEU A 531 -150.56 33.79 -6.38
CA LEU A 531 -151.80 33.27 -7.00
C LEU A 531 -152.57 32.33 -6.07
N GLN A 532 -151.89 31.47 -5.31
CA GLN A 532 -152.51 30.56 -4.32
C GLN A 532 -153.18 31.29 -3.14
N GLN A 533 -152.83 32.56 -2.90
CA GLN A 533 -153.43 33.34 -1.81
C GLN A 533 -154.75 33.98 -2.23
N GLN A 534 -154.91 34.36 -3.51
CA GLN A 534 -156.13 34.98 -4.03
C GLN A 534 -157.33 34.01 -4.06
N ILE A 535 -157.10 32.74 -4.44
CA ILE A 535 -158.17 31.73 -4.62
C ILE A 535 -158.97 31.47 -3.33
N ARG A 536 -158.32 31.52 -2.15
CA ARG A 536 -158.94 31.18 -0.86
C ARG A 536 -160.04 32.15 -0.40
N ASN A 537 -160.06 33.39 -0.90
CA ASN A 537 -160.95 34.43 -0.38
C ASN A 537 -162.37 34.43 -0.98
N LEU A 538 -162.67 33.59 -1.99
CA LEU A 538 -163.92 33.69 -2.78
C LEU A 538 -165.04 32.71 -2.39
N GLN A 539 -164.87 31.82 -1.41
CA GLN A 539 -165.71 30.61 -1.26
C GLN A 539 -166.73 30.58 -0.09
N SER A 540 -166.94 31.66 0.69
CA SER A 540 -167.51 31.57 2.05
C SER A 540 -168.83 32.31 2.38
N THR A 541 -169.59 32.86 1.42
CA THR A 541 -170.76 33.74 1.69
C THR A 541 -172.14 33.04 1.57
N PRO A 542 -173.12 33.24 2.49
CA PRO A 542 -174.48 32.68 2.38
C PRO A 542 -175.40 33.43 1.38
N VAL A 543 -176.37 32.73 0.77
CA VAL A 543 -177.27 33.26 -0.28
C VAL A 543 -178.74 32.89 0.01
N PHE A 544 -179.66 33.86 -0.07
CA PHE A 544 -181.10 33.66 0.16
C PHE A 544 -181.76 32.74 -0.89
N LYS A 545 -182.81 32.01 -0.50
CA LYS A 545 -183.55 31.08 -1.38
C LYS A 545 -185.05 31.30 -1.38
N PHE A 546 -185.74 31.11 -0.26
CA PHE A 546 -187.20 31.26 -0.18
C PHE A 546 -187.70 31.45 1.26
N ARG A 547 -188.99 31.79 1.39
CA ARG A 547 -189.71 32.02 2.64
C ARG A 547 -190.81 30.98 2.84
N CYS A 548 -191.06 30.52 4.07
CA CYS A 548 -192.11 29.53 4.36
C CYS A 548 -192.59 29.52 5.82
N ASN A 549 -193.78 28.97 6.08
CA ASN A 549 -194.09 28.35 7.37
C ASN A 549 -193.53 26.91 7.42
N ILE A 550 -193.14 26.44 8.61
CA ILE A 550 -192.72 25.06 8.85
C ILE A 550 -193.77 24.38 9.72
N LYS A 551 -194.26 23.21 9.31
CA LYS A 551 -195.41 22.51 9.91
C LYS A 551 -195.04 21.09 10.32
N CYS A 552 -195.13 20.78 11.62
CA CYS A 552 -194.92 19.43 12.14
C CYS A 552 -196.04 18.49 11.64
N GLN A 553 -195.71 17.22 11.37
CA GLN A 553 -196.65 16.22 10.86
C GLN A 553 -197.27 15.33 11.95
N GLN A 554 -197.09 15.69 13.22
CA GLN A 554 -197.69 14.98 14.35
C GLN A 554 -199.24 15.07 14.30
N PRO A 555 -199.98 13.96 14.48
CA PRO A 555 -201.43 13.95 14.40
C PRO A 555 -202.07 14.87 15.45
N SER A 556 -202.93 15.78 15.00
CA SER A 556 -203.71 16.67 15.86
C SER A 556 -204.98 17.10 15.13
N HIS A 557 -205.94 17.68 15.87
CA HIS A 557 -207.19 18.22 15.30
C HIS A 557 -207.01 19.59 14.62
N ARG A 558 -205.76 20.02 14.40
CA ARG A 558 -205.33 21.33 13.90
C ARG A 558 -203.91 21.24 13.31
N GLU A 559 -203.54 22.13 12.40
CA GLU A 559 -202.15 22.18 11.91
C GLU A 559 -201.20 22.77 12.97
N ILE A 560 -200.06 22.08 13.18
CA ILE A 560 -199.05 22.45 14.17
C ILE A 560 -197.87 23.14 13.48
N ALA A 561 -197.72 24.44 13.71
CA ALA A 561 -196.65 25.26 13.17
C ALA A 561 -195.44 25.36 14.13
N VAL A 562 -194.25 25.53 13.56
CA VAL A 562 -193.04 25.97 14.28
C VAL A 562 -193.13 27.48 14.48
N ASP A 563 -193.39 27.89 15.72
CA ASP A 563 -193.66 29.26 16.15
C ASP A 563 -192.52 29.80 17.04
N LEU A 564 -192.22 31.09 16.90
CA LEU A 564 -191.28 31.82 17.76
C LEU A 564 -192.01 32.52 18.93
N THR A 565 -191.91 31.93 20.12
CA THR A 565 -192.60 32.37 21.34
C THR A 565 -192.31 33.84 21.68
N ASN A 566 -193.37 34.64 21.83
CA ASN A 566 -193.31 36.06 22.23
C ASN A 566 -192.33 36.93 21.42
N GLY A 567 -192.00 36.54 20.17
CA GLY A 567 -191.03 37.26 19.33
C GLY A 567 -189.55 36.92 19.58
N GLY A 568 -189.26 35.88 20.38
CA GLY A 568 -187.92 35.39 20.67
C GLY A 568 -187.35 35.96 21.97
N GLY A 569 -187.34 35.14 23.03
CA GLY A 569 -186.82 35.52 24.35
C GLY A 569 -187.40 34.75 25.54
N ALA A 570 -188.48 34.00 25.34
CA ALA A 570 -189.02 33.11 26.37
C ALA A 570 -188.12 31.89 26.66
N SER A 571 -188.29 31.25 27.82
CA SER A 571 -187.56 30.03 28.22
C SER A 571 -187.82 28.80 27.33
N THR A 572 -188.78 28.92 26.40
CA THR A 572 -188.99 28.04 25.25
C THR A 572 -188.97 28.93 24.00
N PRO A 573 -187.83 29.13 23.30
CA PRO A 573 -187.77 30.10 22.20
C PRO A 573 -188.55 29.65 20.97
N VAL A 574 -188.48 28.37 20.64
CA VAL A 574 -189.16 27.74 19.50
C VAL A 574 -190.15 26.70 20.03
N GLN A 575 -191.40 26.83 19.63
CA GLN A 575 -192.53 26.06 20.17
C GLN A 575 -193.51 25.62 19.09
N CYS A 576 -194.36 24.68 19.44
CA CYS A 576 -195.55 24.32 18.71
C CYS A 576 -196.68 25.32 19.02
N TYR A 577 -197.36 25.78 17.97
CA TYR A 577 -198.60 26.53 18.09
C TYR A 577 -199.56 26.18 16.95
N SER A 578 -200.86 26.47 17.10
CA SER A 578 -201.79 26.46 15.97
C SER A 578 -201.24 27.30 14.82
N LEU A 579 -201.33 26.81 13.59
CA LEU A 579 -201.05 27.64 12.41
C LEU A 579 -202.05 28.82 12.37
N VAL A 580 -201.52 30.04 12.46
CA VAL A 580 -202.27 31.31 12.35
C VAL A 580 -201.61 32.29 11.39
N ASN A 581 -200.57 31.86 10.65
CA ASN A 581 -199.86 32.62 9.62
C ASN A 581 -199.35 34.01 10.08
N ASN A 582 -198.84 34.08 11.31
CA ASN A 582 -198.16 35.28 11.82
C ASN A 582 -196.65 35.24 11.50
N TYR A 583 -195.96 36.38 11.61
CA TYR A 583 -194.52 36.47 11.34
C TYR A 583 -193.63 35.63 12.28
N ASN A 584 -194.09 35.24 13.47
CA ASN A 584 -193.36 34.32 14.34
C ASN A 584 -193.32 32.89 13.76
N GLN A 585 -194.26 32.53 12.88
CA GLN A 585 -194.35 31.23 12.23
C GLN A 585 -193.70 31.19 10.84
N THR A 586 -193.23 32.33 10.33
CA THR A 586 -192.66 32.45 8.97
C THR A 586 -191.13 32.60 9.02
N TRP A 587 -190.46 31.80 8.20
CA TRP A 587 -189.02 31.56 8.21
C TRP A 587 -188.40 31.75 6.81
N ASP A 588 -187.24 32.39 6.74
CA ASP A 588 -186.41 32.55 5.56
C ASP A 588 -185.31 31.47 5.52
N ILE A 589 -185.11 30.88 4.36
CA ILE A 589 -184.14 29.81 4.12
C ILE A 589 -183.02 30.32 3.19
N TYR A 590 -181.76 30.10 3.59
CA TYR A 590 -180.55 30.51 2.87
C TYR A 590 -179.65 29.29 2.58
N SER A 591 -179.06 29.18 1.39
CA SER A 591 -177.99 28.22 1.08
C SER A 591 -176.62 28.72 1.53
N ILE A 592 -175.67 27.82 1.83
CA ILE A 592 -174.29 28.21 2.21
C ILE A 592 -173.22 27.27 1.64
N GLY A 593 -172.10 27.85 1.19
CA GLY A 593 -170.92 27.11 0.69
C GLY A 593 -171.18 26.28 -0.56
N GLY A 594 -172.07 26.75 -1.45
CA GLY A 594 -172.45 26.05 -2.69
C GLY A 594 -173.26 24.76 -2.50
N ARG A 595 -173.58 24.36 -1.26
CA ARG A 595 -174.31 23.13 -0.96
C ARG A 595 -175.82 23.33 -1.07
N ASN A 596 -176.52 22.37 -1.68
CA ASN A 596 -177.92 22.50 -2.09
C ASN A 596 -178.95 21.92 -1.08
N ASN A 597 -178.47 21.32 0.01
CA ASN A 597 -179.30 20.72 1.06
C ASN A 597 -178.97 21.27 2.47
N VAL A 598 -177.84 21.96 2.63
CA VAL A 598 -177.44 22.63 3.87
C VAL A 598 -177.88 24.08 3.84
N VAL A 599 -178.64 24.47 4.86
CA VAL A 599 -179.35 25.74 4.94
C VAL A 599 -179.09 26.47 6.25
N VAL A 600 -179.28 27.77 6.24
CA VAL A 600 -179.50 28.57 7.44
C VAL A 600 -180.97 28.98 7.45
N ILE A 601 -181.65 28.73 8.57
CA ILE A 601 -183.07 29.05 8.77
C ILE A 601 -183.14 30.28 9.67
N LYS A 602 -183.81 31.35 9.23
CA LYS A 602 -183.95 32.60 9.98
C LYS A 602 -185.41 32.95 10.19
N ASN A 603 -185.79 33.46 11.36
CA ASN A 603 -187.16 33.95 11.54
C ASN A 603 -187.35 35.29 10.79
N THR A 604 -188.45 35.43 10.06
CA THR A 604 -188.66 36.62 9.20
C THR A 604 -188.96 37.91 9.95
N ARG A 605 -189.45 37.84 11.19
CA ARG A 605 -189.81 39.02 11.99
C ARG A 605 -188.59 39.79 12.47
N ASN A 606 -187.54 39.06 12.88
CA ASN A 606 -186.39 39.62 13.61
C ASN A 606 -185.03 39.20 13.00
N ASN A 607 -185.03 38.38 11.95
CA ASN A 607 -183.84 37.83 11.28
C ASN A 607 -182.95 36.96 12.19
N TYR A 608 -183.49 36.46 13.31
CA TYR A 608 -182.77 35.61 14.26
C TYR A 608 -182.57 34.22 13.64
N VAL A 609 -181.43 33.61 13.91
CA VAL A 609 -181.04 32.35 13.28
C VAL A 609 -181.47 31.18 14.16
N LEU A 610 -182.23 30.23 13.61
CA LEU A 610 -182.50 28.96 14.25
C LEU A 610 -181.18 28.16 14.35
N TRP A 611 -180.81 27.71 15.54
CA TRP A 611 -179.57 26.96 15.77
C TRP A 611 -179.72 25.90 16.88
N SER A 612 -178.85 24.90 16.84
CA SER A 612 -178.85 23.79 17.80
C SER A 612 -177.94 24.11 18.99
N ALA A 613 -178.51 24.13 20.19
CA ALA A 613 -177.75 24.21 21.44
C ALA A 613 -177.13 22.87 21.87
N GLY A 614 -177.24 21.82 21.05
CA GLY A 614 -176.74 20.48 21.33
C GLY A 614 -177.83 19.48 21.69
N ARG A 615 -177.42 18.27 22.05
CA ARG A 615 -178.31 17.12 22.27
C ARG A 615 -179.26 17.35 23.46
N ASN A 616 -180.52 17.03 23.26
CA ASN A 616 -181.62 17.12 24.22
C ASN A 616 -181.91 18.54 24.75
N GLN A 617 -181.38 19.58 24.10
CA GLN A 617 -181.67 20.97 24.42
C GLN A 617 -182.90 21.47 23.65
N LYS A 618 -183.51 22.55 24.12
CA LYS A 618 -184.53 23.27 23.34
C LYS A 618 -183.87 23.94 22.13
N ALA A 619 -184.53 23.87 20.98
CA ALA A 619 -184.11 24.59 19.79
C ALA A 619 -184.10 26.10 20.06
N ARG A 620 -183.05 26.78 19.58
CA ARG A 620 -182.77 28.18 19.89
C ARG A 620 -182.94 29.03 18.64
N CYS A 621 -183.37 30.27 18.81
CA CYS A 621 -183.46 31.25 17.73
C CYS A 621 -183.04 32.60 18.29
N ASP A 622 -181.80 33.01 18.03
CA ASP A 622 -181.13 34.13 18.71
C ASP A 622 -180.51 35.12 17.68
N PRO A 623 -180.32 36.41 18.02
CA PRO A 623 -179.73 37.41 17.12
C PRO A 623 -178.24 37.16 16.86
N GLY A 624 -177.76 37.62 15.71
CA GLY A 624 -176.32 37.78 15.43
C GLY A 624 -175.51 36.49 15.35
N ARG A 625 -176.13 35.30 15.36
CA ARG A 625 -175.40 34.03 15.27
C ARG A 625 -174.70 33.91 13.92
N ASP A 626 -173.39 33.64 13.96
CA ASP A 626 -172.60 33.42 12.76
C ASP A 626 -173.13 32.23 11.95
N THR A 627 -173.46 32.50 10.69
CA THR A 627 -173.93 31.51 9.72
C THR A 627 -172.84 30.55 9.26
N SER A 628 -171.56 30.89 9.46
CA SER A 628 -170.42 29.99 9.18
C SER A 628 -170.30 28.86 10.22
N ASP A 629 -170.78 29.08 11.45
CA ASP A 629 -170.84 28.03 12.48
C ASP A 629 -171.83 26.94 12.06
N GLN A 630 -171.33 25.71 11.98
CA GLN A 630 -172.13 24.54 11.65
C GLN A 630 -173.30 24.30 12.63
N ALA A 631 -173.28 24.89 13.84
CA ALA A 631 -174.41 24.82 14.78
C ALA A 631 -175.65 25.58 14.29
N ALA A 632 -175.46 26.60 13.44
CA ALA A 632 -176.52 27.38 12.79
C ALA A 632 -176.91 26.85 11.40
N GLN A 633 -176.20 25.83 10.93
CA GLN A 633 -176.47 25.16 9.65
C GLN A 633 -177.30 23.90 9.87
N TRP A 634 -178.29 23.70 9.00
CA TRP A 634 -179.22 22.59 9.04
C TRP A 634 -179.27 21.91 7.69
N GLU A 635 -179.12 20.60 7.67
CA GLU A 635 -179.36 19.76 6.52
C GLU A 635 -180.85 19.40 6.43
N LEU A 636 -181.45 19.64 5.26
CA LEU A 636 -182.82 19.26 4.95
C LEU A 636 -182.83 17.81 4.46
N GLU A 637 -182.95 16.84 5.37
CA GLU A 637 -182.93 15.42 5.00
C GLU A 637 -184.25 14.98 4.37
N GLY A 638 -184.14 14.28 3.24
CA GLY A 638 -185.27 13.87 2.40
C GLY A 638 -185.64 14.86 1.29
N THR A 639 -184.90 15.96 1.13
CA THR A 639 -185.15 16.96 0.06
C THR A 639 -183.89 17.81 -0.24
N THR A 640 -184.02 18.77 -1.15
CA THR A 640 -183.03 19.82 -1.43
C THR A 640 -183.75 21.16 -1.56
N LEU A 641 -183.01 22.27 -1.46
CA LEU A 641 -183.57 23.63 -1.61
C LEU A 641 -184.34 23.83 -2.92
N ASP A 642 -183.86 23.22 -4.00
CA ASP A 642 -184.47 23.33 -5.33
C ASP A 642 -185.69 22.42 -5.51
N SER A 643 -185.81 21.32 -4.74
CA SER A 643 -186.90 20.33 -4.88
C SER A 643 -188.03 20.44 -3.85
N ILE A 644 -187.76 21.08 -2.70
CA ILE A 644 -188.71 21.19 -1.59
C ILE A 644 -189.96 22.01 -1.96
N ASN A 645 -191.14 21.44 -1.73
CA ASN A 645 -192.43 22.09 -1.96
C ASN A 645 -193.44 21.74 -0.85
N ASN A 646 -194.67 22.26 -0.94
CA ASN A 646 -195.64 22.17 0.15
C ASN A 646 -196.11 20.74 0.48
N ASN A 647 -195.91 19.77 -0.44
CA ASN A 647 -196.22 18.37 -0.22
C ASN A 647 -195.03 17.55 0.31
N THR A 648 -193.80 18.07 0.19
CA THR A 648 -192.58 17.38 0.60
C THR A 648 -192.50 17.21 2.11
N VAL A 649 -192.44 15.97 2.58
CA VAL A 649 -192.10 15.65 3.97
C VAL A 649 -190.58 15.50 4.08
N PHE A 650 -189.97 16.22 5.02
CA PHE A 650 -188.53 16.23 5.27
C PHE A 650 -188.23 16.27 6.76
N LYS A 651 -186.97 16.03 7.13
CA LYS A 651 -186.46 16.22 8.48
C LYS A 651 -185.44 17.37 8.49
N ILE A 652 -185.32 18.06 9.62
CA ILE A 652 -184.38 19.17 9.80
C ILE A 652 -183.28 18.69 10.74
N ARG A 653 -182.08 18.44 10.22
CA ARG A 653 -180.93 17.89 10.97
C ARG A 653 -179.83 18.94 11.12
N ASN A 654 -179.22 19.07 12.28
CA ASN A 654 -178.15 20.03 12.50
C ASN A 654 -176.82 19.51 11.95
N VAL A 655 -176.05 20.36 11.24
CA VAL A 655 -174.78 19.93 10.62
C VAL A 655 -173.71 19.62 11.67
N LYS A 656 -173.59 20.42 12.74
CA LYS A 656 -172.54 20.24 13.76
C LYS A 656 -172.79 19.05 14.68
N TYR A 657 -174.02 18.88 15.12
CA TYR A 657 -174.37 17.88 16.14
C TYR A 657 -175.07 16.64 15.58
N GLY A 658 -175.52 16.65 14.31
CA GLY A 658 -176.24 15.54 13.69
C GLY A 658 -177.65 15.27 14.28
N MET A 659 -178.14 16.13 15.17
CA MET A 659 -179.43 16.03 15.88
C MET A 659 -180.57 16.67 15.08
N TYR A 660 -181.81 16.24 15.31
CA TYR A 660 -182.99 16.68 14.58
C TYR A 660 -183.88 17.62 15.36
N LEU A 661 -184.59 18.51 14.67
CA LEU A 661 -185.70 19.27 15.25
C LEU A 661 -186.85 18.31 15.58
N ASP A 662 -187.33 18.32 16.82
CA ASP A 662 -188.28 17.34 17.37
C ASP A 662 -189.35 18.04 18.20
N LEU A 663 -190.64 17.81 17.92
CA LEU A 663 -191.72 18.28 18.80
C LEU A 663 -191.77 17.41 20.06
N GLN A 664 -191.53 18.01 21.23
CA GLN A 664 -191.32 17.28 22.49
C GLN A 664 -192.43 16.26 22.76
N GLN A 665 -192.05 14.97 22.83
CA GLN A 665 -192.93 13.81 23.05
C GLN A 665 -194.09 13.68 22.04
N GLY A 666 -194.11 14.47 20.97
CA GLY A 666 -195.24 14.57 20.06
C GLY A 666 -196.50 15.15 20.72
N ASP A 667 -196.37 15.88 21.83
CA ASP A 667 -197.47 16.64 22.40
C ASP A 667 -197.78 17.84 21.50
N THR A 668 -199.05 17.94 21.09
CA THR A 668 -199.52 18.96 20.14
C THR A 668 -200.26 20.11 20.84
N SER A 669 -200.17 20.20 22.17
CA SER A 669 -200.62 21.34 22.96
C SER A 669 -199.88 22.62 22.56
N ASN A 670 -200.56 23.77 22.62
CA ASN A 670 -199.89 25.05 22.37
C ASN A 670 -198.76 25.26 23.39
N TYR A 671 -197.68 25.91 22.95
CA TYR A 671 -196.49 26.23 23.75
C TYR A 671 -195.55 25.05 24.05
N THR A 672 -195.82 23.85 23.54
CA THR A 672 -194.92 22.69 23.67
C THR A 672 -193.59 22.92 22.93
N PRO A 673 -192.41 22.68 23.54
CA PRO A 673 -191.12 22.97 22.92
C PRO A 673 -190.80 22.18 21.65
N PHE A 674 -190.03 22.79 20.75
CA PHE A 674 -189.16 22.04 19.85
C PHE A 674 -187.79 21.82 20.48
N LEU A 675 -187.30 20.59 20.43
CA LEU A 675 -186.01 20.14 20.93
C LEU A 675 -185.05 19.80 19.79
N THR A 676 -183.76 19.67 20.11
CA THR A 676 -182.74 19.08 19.25
C THR A 676 -182.38 17.68 19.75
N TRP A 677 -183.04 16.67 19.17
CA TRP A 677 -183.06 15.28 19.67
C TRP A 677 -182.40 14.29 18.68
N ASP A 678 -182.08 13.08 19.16
CA ASP A 678 -181.60 12.00 18.30
C ASP A 678 -182.62 11.62 17.20
N GLY A 679 -182.12 11.17 16.05
CA GLY A 679 -182.97 10.81 14.92
C GLY A 679 -183.90 9.63 15.21
N ASN A 680 -185.20 9.84 15.08
CA ASN A 680 -186.22 8.80 15.11
C ASN A 680 -187.14 8.88 13.86
N ASN A 681 -188.05 7.91 13.72
CA ASN A 681 -189.02 7.87 12.62
C ASN A 681 -190.42 8.39 12.99
N GLY A 682 -190.56 8.99 14.18
CA GLY A 682 -191.79 9.61 14.68
C GLY A 682 -192.26 10.75 13.78
N LEU A 683 -193.57 11.01 13.81
CA LEU A 683 -194.19 12.11 13.06
C LEU A 683 -193.82 13.48 13.65
N ASN A 684 -193.37 13.50 14.91
CA ASN A 684 -192.89 14.68 15.64
C ASN A 684 -191.54 15.24 15.13
N GLN A 685 -190.76 14.47 14.35
CA GLN A 685 -189.54 14.93 13.65
C GLN A 685 -189.73 15.17 12.15
N LYS A 686 -190.97 15.04 11.64
CA LYS A 686 -191.28 15.16 10.22
C LYS A 686 -192.01 16.47 9.98
N PHE A 687 -191.56 17.20 8.97
CA PHE A 687 -192.05 18.54 8.66
C PHE A 687 -192.50 18.62 7.21
N LYS A 688 -193.53 19.42 6.97
CA LYS A 688 -193.83 20.02 5.66
C LYS A 688 -193.62 21.52 5.75
N ILE A 689 -193.58 22.19 4.61
CA ILE A 689 -193.62 23.65 4.56
C ILE A 689 -194.92 24.15 3.90
N SER A 690 -195.24 25.42 4.16
CA SER A 690 -196.04 26.24 3.26
C SER A 690 -195.14 27.35 2.75
N LYS A 691 -194.62 27.25 1.51
CA LYS A 691 -193.90 28.36 0.87
C LYS A 691 -194.83 29.56 0.70
N HIS A 692 -194.26 30.76 0.87
CA HIS A 692 -194.87 32.05 0.56
C HIS A 692 -194.33 32.57 -0.77
#